data_AF-A0A397JL43-F1
#
_entry.id   AF-A0A397JL43-F1
#
_cell.length_a   1.000
_cell.length_b   1.000
_cell.length_c   1.000
_cell.angle_alpha   90.00
_cell.angle_beta   90.00
_cell.angle_gamma   90.00
#
_symmetry.space_group_name_H-M   'P 1'
#
loop_
_entity.id
_entity.type
_entity.pdbx_description
1 polymer ?
#
loop_
_entity_poly.entity_id
_entity_poly.type
_entity_poly.pdbx_seq_one_letter_code
_entity_poly.pdbx_strand_id
1 'polypeptide(L)'
;MENLYCNENVTLKDEEEVFQWYLKSEGENSNGQFFLGNRYLNGIGTTKDEEKAFQWYLKSAEGGNSNGQLGLAHCYLIGIGIPKDEKKAFQWYLKSAEGGNSSGQLGLAHCNLVGIGTAEDKGKAFRWYLKSAEGGNSDGQFDLGNCYQDGIGTTKDKEKAFQWYLKSAEGGNNDGQFTIGNYYENGIGTTKDEEKAFQWYLKSAEGGNNAGQFTIGNYYENGIGTTKDEEKAFQWYLRSAEGNHINGQYILGNYYLNGIGTAKDEEKAFQWYLKSAEGGNTNGKLDLGFCYLNGIGTTKDEEKAFRWYLKLSEEGNSNGQLNLGNRYMYGSGTTKDIGKAFRWYLKSAEGGNGFGMYNIGYCYEYGIGTTKDEKKAFQWYSKSTEKGTSNRLFYKLGNCYLKGMGTEKDEEKALQCYLKSAEKGNSDGHFNVGYFYMNGIGTTKDEEKAFQWYLKSAEGGNSNGQLSLGNCYLNGIGTTKDEEKAFQWYLKSAEGGNINGQFNLGNRYLNGSGTTKDEEKAFQWYLKSAEGGNSFGMDHIGYCYENGIGTIKDDEKAFQWYLKSAEGGNRNGQHNLGNCYQEGIGTTKDYEKAFQSYLKSAEGGNTSGQLDLGNCYMNRIGTTKDEEKAFQWYLKSAEGGNIDGQFNLGNCYQEGIGTTKDEVKAFQWYLKSAEGGSDDGQFVIGHSYFNGIGTTKDEEKAFQWHLKSAESGNIDAQYNLGVHYMTGFGTAKDEEKALQCYLKSAERGHEIGQATIESFYRDEYQILTIKKYRNKLKQSADRKDNCLTLSKLPIKNFNGIEDLNVKNHSCSFCWQTNGCIEICKKNFRDFGRCHNCGNLNIRKNVCIVCEYLEMLYKGLHCNDGEFFFDMIIQMSEWSEEANKLQSWSWVDYSKLKDIEYLDKGGFGTVWKAEWIDMPKEPFDIYNCNQVALKKLNDSKEILKFFRELIINFRCRSKYVLPILGLTKDPKTMEYAIVLRYMKNGNLKNFLQQNKSLPWKERLWLLTSFISGLEHIHSKRYIHCDLHPGNLMITDAYDNLNFIRLGDLGFCRSVDDNKSSGMYGVLPYIAPEILKKDPYTQASDIYSVGIIMWVISTGKVPFSDRAYDLELALAIIGGCRPKINEDTPQCYVELMKKCWKKDPSERPKAEIIEDEVNKWIRDLTHKSDSENSLLFLKANQEMKKKNFESSSVETIHPDASLISKPLPLLPPTPSLQNYSLDCNNIDWNES
;
A
#
# COMPACT_ATOMS: atom_id res chain seq x y z
N MET A 1 -12.14 -71.25 -31.89
CA MET A 1 -13.46 -71.90 -32.00
C MET A 1 -14.08 -71.96 -30.59
N GLU A 2 -14.46 -70.81 -30.02
CA GLU A 2 -15.09 -70.70 -28.69
C GLU A 2 -16.33 -69.80 -28.69
N ASN A 3 -16.86 -69.44 -29.87
CA ASN A 3 -18.13 -68.75 -30.00
C ASN A 3 -19.12 -69.65 -30.72
N LEU A 4 -19.91 -70.38 -29.93
CA LEU A 4 -21.24 -70.89 -30.26
C LEU A 4 -21.75 -71.62 -29.02
N TYR A 5 -22.50 -70.93 -28.15
CA TYR A 5 -23.66 -71.41 -27.40
C TYR A 5 -24.10 -70.32 -26.41
N CYS A 6 -24.71 -69.25 -26.94
CA CYS A 6 -25.64 -68.42 -26.18
C CYS A 6 -26.94 -68.38 -26.99
N ASN A 7 -27.87 -69.29 -26.66
CA ASN A 7 -29.30 -69.02 -26.67
C ASN A 7 -30.05 -70.08 -25.85
N GLU A 8 -30.68 -69.56 -24.80
CA GLU A 8 -31.93 -70.00 -24.15
C GLU A 8 -32.03 -71.43 -23.58
N ASN A 9 -32.07 -71.47 -22.24
CA ASN A 9 -32.65 -72.51 -21.38
C ASN A 9 -32.05 -73.93 -21.42
N VAL A 10 -30.78 -74.05 -21.01
CA VAL A 10 -30.26 -75.29 -20.43
C VAL A 10 -29.57 -74.95 -19.10
N THR A 11 -30.04 -75.58 -18.02
CA THR A 11 -29.44 -75.55 -16.68
C THR A 11 -27.93 -75.83 -16.72
N LEU A 12 -27.14 -74.92 -16.12
CA LEU A 12 -25.73 -75.12 -15.78
C LEU A 12 -25.56 -76.49 -15.10
N LYS A 13 -24.90 -77.44 -15.77
CA LYS A 13 -24.31 -78.60 -15.09
C LYS A 13 -23.13 -78.09 -14.28
N ASP A 14 -23.02 -78.56 -13.04
CA ASP A 14 -21.87 -78.33 -12.18
C ASP A 14 -20.57 -78.64 -12.96
N GLU A 15 -19.57 -77.75 -12.98
CA GLU A 15 -18.33 -77.99 -13.74
C GLU A 15 -17.62 -79.27 -13.28
N GLU A 16 -17.83 -79.62 -12.01
CA GLU A 16 -17.39 -80.86 -11.39
C GLU A 16 -18.15 -82.07 -11.98
N GLU A 17 -19.45 -81.99 -12.24
CA GLU A 17 -20.20 -83.05 -12.95
C GLU A 17 -19.71 -83.25 -14.38
N VAL A 18 -19.40 -82.16 -15.10
CA VAL A 18 -18.85 -82.25 -16.47
C VAL A 18 -17.44 -82.84 -16.43
N PHE A 19 -16.65 -82.54 -15.40
CA PHE A 19 -15.31 -83.10 -15.24
C PHE A 19 -15.39 -84.61 -14.95
N GLN A 20 -16.29 -85.02 -14.06
CA GLN A 20 -16.57 -86.44 -13.78
C GLN A 20 -17.13 -87.18 -15.00
N TRP A 21 -17.89 -86.50 -15.87
CA TRP A 21 -18.33 -87.06 -17.16
C TRP A 21 -17.14 -87.35 -18.06
N TYR A 22 -16.26 -86.38 -18.33
CA TYR A 22 -15.05 -86.61 -19.14
C TYR A 22 -14.18 -87.75 -18.59
N LEU A 23 -14.07 -87.85 -17.26
CA LEU A 23 -13.29 -88.86 -16.58
C LEU A 23 -13.89 -90.28 -16.72
N LYS A 24 -15.22 -90.41 -16.83
CA LYS A 24 -15.95 -91.69 -16.94
C LYS A 24 -16.28 -92.13 -18.37
N SER A 25 -16.62 -91.20 -19.28
CA SER A 25 -17.17 -91.53 -20.62
C SER A 25 -16.21 -91.29 -21.77
N GLU A 26 -15.20 -90.44 -21.59
CA GLU A 26 -14.34 -89.94 -22.67
C GLU A 26 -12.84 -90.18 -22.39
N GLY A 27 -12.49 -90.69 -21.20
CA GLY A 27 -11.09 -90.95 -20.80
C GLY A 27 -10.35 -92.00 -21.65
N GLU A 28 -11.07 -92.78 -22.46
CA GLU A 28 -10.52 -93.77 -23.38
C GLU A 28 -10.30 -93.25 -24.82
N ASN A 29 -10.83 -92.06 -25.16
CA ASN A 29 -10.64 -91.42 -26.47
C ASN A 29 -9.59 -90.29 -26.37
N SER A 30 -8.74 -90.17 -27.38
CA SER A 30 -7.67 -89.17 -27.43
C SER A 30 -8.16 -87.72 -27.38
N ASN A 31 -9.37 -87.41 -27.89
CA ASN A 31 -9.98 -86.08 -27.71
C ASN A 31 -10.37 -85.80 -26.24
N GLY A 32 -11.06 -86.73 -25.59
CA GLY A 32 -11.42 -86.62 -24.18
C GLY A 32 -10.22 -86.47 -23.25
N GLN A 33 -9.14 -87.19 -23.56
CA GLN A 33 -7.85 -87.08 -22.86
C GLN A 33 -7.22 -85.70 -22.99
N PHE A 34 -7.29 -85.05 -24.17
CA PHE A 34 -6.83 -83.67 -24.34
C PHE A 34 -7.64 -82.70 -23.48
N PHE A 35 -8.98 -82.81 -23.48
CA PHE A 35 -9.84 -81.97 -22.66
C PHE A 35 -9.59 -82.16 -21.15
N LEU A 36 -9.36 -83.39 -20.70
CA LEU A 36 -8.93 -83.67 -19.33
C LEU A 36 -7.59 -82.99 -19.01
N GLY A 37 -6.63 -83.02 -19.93
CA GLY A 37 -5.37 -82.28 -19.82
C GLY A 37 -5.60 -80.78 -19.59
N ASN A 38 -6.45 -80.14 -20.41
CA ASN A 38 -6.79 -78.71 -20.25
C ASN A 38 -7.48 -78.41 -18.92
N ARG A 39 -8.37 -79.29 -18.46
CA ARG A 39 -9.09 -79.11 -17.19
C ARG A 39 -8.16 -79.21 -15.99
N TYR A 40 -7.24 -80.17 -15.98
CA TYR A 40 -6.20 -80.25 -14.94
C TYR A 40 -5.22 -79.08 -15.02
N LEU A 41 -4.86 -78.61 -16.21
CA LEU A 41 -3.95 -77.49 -16.37
C LEU A 41 -4.55 -76.18 -15.81
N ASN A 42 -5.85 -75.97 -16.01
CA ASN A 42 -6.54 -74.75 -15.64
C ASN A 42 -7.34 -74.84 -14.33
N GLY A 43 -7.47 -76.04 -13.73
CA GLY A 43 -8.27 -76.25 -12.53
C GLY A 43 -9.79 -76.12 -12.75
N ILE A 44 -10.29 -76.52 -13.93
CA ILE A 44 -11.70 -76.39 -14.31
C ILE A 44 -12.45 -77.66 -13.87
N GLY A 45 -13.33 -77.54 -12.87
CA GLY A 45 -14.02 -78.68 -12.25
C GLY A 45 -13.11 -79.65 -11.47
N THR A 46 -11.86 -79.27 -11.18
CA THR A 46 -10.86 -80.01 -10.39
C THR A 46 -9.79 -79.06 -9.86
N THR A 47 -8.96 -79.47 -8.89
CA THR A 47 -7.75 -78.69 -8.54
C THR A 47 -6.74 -78.70 -9.68
N LYS A 48 -6.05 -77.57 -9.90
CA LYS A 48 -4.95 -77.46 -10.87
C LYS A 48 -3.85 -78.48 -10.53
N ASP A 49 -3.44 -79.27 -11.52
CA ASP A 49 -2.44 -80.34 -11.38
C ASP A 49 -1.66 -80.49 -12.70
N GLU A 50 -0.47 -79.90 -12.74
CA GLU A 50 0.35 -79.81 -13.95
C GLU A 50 0.93 -81.17 -14.35
N GLU A 51 1.24 -82.03 -13.38
CA GLU A 51 1.75 -83.37 -13.66
C GLU A 51 0.65 -84.25 -14.26
N LYS A 52 -0.58 -84.21 -13.71
CA LYS A 52 -1.71 -84.90 -14.33
C LYS A 52 -2.08 -84.33 -15.69
N ALA A 53 -2.01 -83.01 -15.87
CA ALA A 53 -2.22 -82.38 -17.17
C ALA A 53 -1.24 -82.95 -18.21
N PHE A 54 0.06 -82.99 -17.88
CA PHE A 54 1.09 -83.60 -18.72
C PHE A 54 0.77 -85.06 -19.06
N GLN A 55 0.41 -85.89 -18.07
CA GLN A 55 0.10 -87.31 -18.30
C GLN A 55 -1.10 -87.49 -19.24
N TRP A 56 -2.13 -86.65 -19.14
CA TRP A 56 -3.29 -86.70 -20.04
C TRP A 56 -2.97 -86.19 -21.44
N TYR A 57 -2.15 -85.15 -21.58
CA TYR A 57 -1.65 -84.72 -22.88
C TYR A 57 -0.77 -85.79 -23.54
N LEU A 58 0.06 -86.49 -22.76
CA LEU A 58 0.89 -87.58 -23.25
C LEU A 58 0.04 -88.72 -23.84
N LYS A 59 -0.96 -89.20 -23.08
CA LYS A 59 -1.91 -90.22 -23.55
C LYS A 59 -2.65 -89.78 -24.82
N SER A 60 -3.14 -88.54 -24.83
CA SER A 60 -3.82 -87.96 -25.98
C SER A 60 -2.91 -87.89 -27.22
N ALA A 61 -1.66 -87.45 -27.03
CA ALA A 61 -0.68 -87.31 -28.09
C ALA A 61 -0.26 -88.66 -28.68
N GLU A 62 -0.06 -89.67 -27.83
CA GLU A 62 0.23 -91.06 -28.23
C GLU A 62 -0.95 -91.71 -28.97
N GLY A 63 -2.18 -91.34 -28.60
CA GLY A 63 -3.41 -91.68 -29.34
C GLY A 63 -3.59 -90.95 -30.68
N GLY A 64 -2.56 -90.24 -31.17
CA GLY A 64 -2.56 -89.57 -32.48
C GLY A 64 -3.28 -88.23 -32.53
N ASN A 65 -3.72 -87.69 -31.39
CA ASN A 65 -4.46 -86.43 -31.36
C ASN A 65 -3.52 -85.23 -31.58
N SER A 66 -3.78 -84.42 -32.61
CA SER A 66 -2.92 -83.28 -32.94
C SER A 66 -2.98 -82.15 -31.91
N ASN A 67 -4.10 -81.96 -31.20
CA ASN A 67 -4.21 -81.03 -30.07
C ASN A 67 -3.49 -81.56 -28.82
N GLY A 68 -3.57 -82.87 -28.58
CA GLY A 68 -2.80 -83.56 -27.55
C GLY A 68 -1.30 -83.42 -27.78
N GLN A 69 -0.84 -83.61 -29.02
CA GLN A 69 0.56 -83.42 -29.42
C GLN A 69 1.02 -81.97 -29.24
N LEU A 70 0.17 -81.00 -29.53
CA LEU A 70 0.43 -79.58 -29.27
C LEU A 70 0.59 -79.31 -27.77
N GLY A 71 -0.37 -79.76 -26.95
CA GLY A 71 -0.33 -79.60 -25.48
C GLY A 71 0.92 -80.24 -24.88
N LEU A 72 1.30 -81.42 -25.36
CA LEU A 72 2.53 -82.10 -24.96
C LEU A 72 3.79 -81.35 -25.40
N ALA A 73 3.82 -80.80 -26.62
CA ALA A 73 4.92 -79.98 -27.11
C ALA A 73 5.12 -78.73 -26.23
N HIS A 74 4.02 -78.07 -25.85
CA HIS A 74 4.05 -76.95 -24.91
C HIS A 74 4.60 -77.38 -23.55
N CYS A 75 4.15 -78.51 -23.00
CA CYS A 75 4.66 -79.00 -21.72
C CYS A 75 6.19 -79.19 -21.73
N TYR A 76 6.75 -79.76 -22.80
CA TYR A 76 8.19 -79.90 -22.94
C TYR A 76 8.92 -78.58 -23.20
N LEU A 77 8.29 -77.61 -23.87
CA LEU A 77 8.91 -76.31 -24.16
C LEU A 77 9.08 -75.47 -22.88
N ILE A 78 8.01 -75.35 -22.10
CA ILE A 78 7.96 -74.46 -20.92
C ILE A 78 8.16 -75.19 -19.59
N GLY A 79 8.10 -76.52 -19.57
CA GLY A 79 8.39 -77.35 -18.40
C GLY A 79 7.18 -77.55 -17.48
N ILE A 80 5.98 -77.66 -18.04
CA ILE A 80 4.74 -77.91 -17.26
C ILE A 80 4.63 -79.41 -16.98
N GLY A 81 4.61 -79.78 -15.69
CA GLY A 81 4.48 -81.17 -15.25
C GLY A 81 5.67 -82.08 -15.60
N ILE A 82 6.71 -81.57 -16.28
CA ILE A 82 7.92 -82.29 -16.68
C ILE A 82 9.09 -81.30 -16.91
N PRO A 83 10.37 -81.70 -16.76
CA PRO A 83 11.49 -80.83 -17.13
C PRO A 83 11.48 -80.43 -18.62
N LYS A 84 11.98 -79.21 -18.90
CA LYS A 84 12.11 -78.67 -20.26
C LYS A 84 12.98 -79.58 -21.14
N ASP A 85 12.51 -79.85 -22.35
CA ASP A 85 13.24 -80.61 -23.39
C ASP A 85 12.87 -80.06 -24.77
N GLU A 86 13.70 -79.15 -25.28
CA GLU A 86 13.46 -78.45 -26.54
C GLU A 86 13.43 -79.39 -27.75
N LYS A 87 14.22 -80.48 -27.72
CA LYS A 87 14.24 -81.46 -28.82
C LYS A 87 12.95 -82.25 -28.87
N LYS A 88 12.43 -82.67 -27.73
CA LYS A 88 11.10 -83.32 -27.65
C LYS A 88 9.99 -82.34 -27.98
N ALA A 89 10.06 -81.09 -27.50
CA ALA A 89 9.10 -80.05 -27.87
C ALA A 89 9.02 -79.90 -29.40
N PHE A 90 10.17 -79.74 -30.06
CA PHE A 90 10.26 -79.65 -31.52
C PHE A 90 9.64 -80.88 -32.23
N GLN A 91 9.98 -82.09 -31.78
CA GLN A 91 9.45 -83.32 -32.37
C GLN A 91 7.92 -83.43 -32.23
N TRP A 92 7.36 -83.00 -31.10
CA TRP A 92 5.91 -83.03 -30.87
C TRP A 92 5.19 -81.90 -31.61
N TYR A 93 5.78 -80.71 -31.72
CA TYR A 93 5.27 -79.67 -32.62
C TYR A 93 5.27 -80.13 -34.07
N LEU A 94 6.33 -80.83 -34.52
CA LEU A 94 6.40 -81.38 -35.88
C LEU A 94 5.26 -82.37 -36.14
N LYS A 95 5.04 -83.32 -35.22
CA LYS A 95 3.93 -84.27 -35.32
C LYS A 95 2.56 -83.58 -35.35
N SER A 96 2.34 -82.60 -34.47
CA SER A 96 1.10 -81.82 -34.44
C SER A 96 0.89 -81.04 -35.74
N ALA A 97 1.95 -80.41 -36.26
CA ALA A 97 1.93 -79.62 -37.49
C ALA A 97 1.64 -80.48 -38.74
N GLU A 98 2.26 -81.67 -38.82
CA GLU A 98 2.02 -82.66 -39.88
C GLU A 98 0.60 -83.24 -39.80
N GLY A 99 0.05 -83.36 -38.60
CA GLY A 99 -1.36 -83.68 -38.35
C GLY A 99 -2.36 -82.59 -38.72
N GLY A 100 -1.91 -81.49 -39.37
CA GLY A 100 -2.75 -80.40 -39.86
C GLY A 100 -3.17 -79.37 -38.80
N ASN A 101 -2.62 -79.43 -37.59
CA ASN A 101 -2.94 -78.47 -36.54
C ASN A 101 -2.28 -77.11 -36.80
N SER A 102 -3.08 -76.06 -37.00
CA SER A 102 -2.56 -74.73 -37.35
C SER A 102 -1.77 -74.08 -36.20
N SER A 103 -2.09 -74.35 -34.93
CA SER A 103 -1.28 -73.92 -33.77
C SER A 103 -0.01 -74.74 -33.61
N GLY A 104 -0.04 -76.04 -33.96
CA GLY A 104 1.16 -76.87 -34.08
C GLY A 104 2.12 -76.36 -35.15
N GLN A 105 1.58 -75.95 -36.31
CA GLN A 105 2.34 -75.33 -37.40
C GLN A 105 2.98 -74.00 -36.98
N LEU A 106 2.25 -73.18 -36.20
CA LEU A 106 2.76 -71.94 -35.62
C LEU A 106 3.95 -72.21 -34.69
N GLY A 107 3.77 -73.12 -33.71
CA GLY A 107 4.83 -73.47 -32.77
C GLY A 107 6.07 -74.04 -33.46
N LEU A 108 5.88 -74.87 -34.50
CA LEU A 108 6.98 -75.38 -35.32
C LEU A 108 7.68 -74.26 -36.12
N ALA A 109 6.92 -73.31 -36.67
CA ALA A 109 7.47 -72.16 -37.38
C ALA A 109 8.36 -71.33 -36.45
N HIS A 110 7.89 -71.04 -35.24
CA HIS A 110 8.66 -70.33 -34.23
C HIS A 110 9.94 -71.08 -33.82
N CYS A 111 9.86 -72.40 -33.65
CA CYS A 111 11.04 -73.22 -33.36
C CYS A 111 12.08 -73.14 -34.48
N ASN A 112 11.66 -73.14 -35.76
CA ASN A 112 12.58 -72.97 -36.89
C ASN A 112 13.11 -71.53 -37.00
N LEU A 113 12.35 -70.52 -36.57
CA LEU A 113 12.77 -69.13 -36.62
C LEU A 113 13.88 -68.83 -35.61
N VAL A 114 13.73 -69.34 -34.38
CA VAL A 114 14.60 -69.03 -33.23
C VAL A 114 15.62 -70.15 -32.94
N GLY A 115 15.47 -71.33 -33.56
CA GLY A 115 16.39 -72.46 -33.37
C GLY A 115 16.12 -73.29 -32.11
N ILE A 116 14.85 -73.42 -31.71
CA ILE A 116 14.46 -74.22 -30.53
C ILE A 116 14.36 -75.70 -30.94
N GLY A 117 15.23 -76.54 -30.38
CA GLY A 117 15.27 -77.99 -30.69
C GLY A 117 15.70 -78.35 -32.12
N THR A 118 16.02 -77.36 -32.97
CA THR A 118 16.49 -77.46 -34.36
C THR A 118 17.46 -76.31 -34.68
N ALA A 119 18.16 -76.34 -35.82
CA ALA A 119 18.88 -75.17 -36.31
C ALA A 119 17.92 -74.09 -36.86
N GLU A 120 18.31 -72.82 -36.76
CA GLU A 120 17.58 -71.69 -37.35
C GLU A 120 17.45 -71.84 -38.87
N ASP A 121 16.24 -71.72 -39.39
CA ASP A 121 15.91 -71.79 -40.80
C ASP A 121 14.70 -70.88 -41.10
N LYS A 122 14.98 -69.62 -41.44
CA LYS A 122 13.96 -68.61 -41.75
C LYS A 122 13.08 -69.00 -42.93
N GLY A 123 13.62 -69.77 -43.90
CA GLY A 123 12.86 -70.24 -45.06
C GLY A 123 11.84 -71.31 -44.68
N LYS A 124 12.20 -72.24 -43.79
CA LYS A 124 11.25 -73.21 -43.23
C LYS A 124 10.25 -72.55 -42.29
N ALA A 125 10.70 -71.61 -41.45
CA ALA A 125 9.82 -70.84 -40.58
C ALA A 125 8.71 -70.15 -41.40
N PHE A 126 9.09 -69.41 -42.45
CA PHE A 126 8.13 -68.76 -43.36
C PHE A 126 7.12 -69.75 -43.96
N ARG A 127 7.56 -70.91 -44.45
CA ARG A 127 6.65 -71.93 -45.03
C ARG A 127 5.66 -72.48 -44.00
N TRP A 128 6.08 -72.64 -42.74
CA TRP A 128 5.20 -73.12 -41.67
C TRP A 128 4.26 -72.03 -41.14
N TYR A 129 4.72 -70.78 -41.03
CA TYR A 129 3.84 -69.63 -40.78
C TYR A 129 2.78 -69.49 -41.87
N LEU A 130 3.16 -69.64 -43.15
CA LEU A 130 2.21 -69.61 -44.27
C LEU A 130 1.13 -70.69 -44.12
N LYS A 131 1.52 -71.94 -43.84
CA LYS A 131 0.55 -73.03 -43.60
C LYS A 131 -0.37 -72.75 -42.41
N SER A 132 0.18 -72.26 -41.30
CA SER A 132 -0.59 -71.89 -40.12
C SER A 132 -1.62 -70.78 -40.42
N ALA A 133 -1.19 -69.76 -41.16
CA ALA A 133 -2.02 -68.63 -41.57
C ALA A 133 -3.15 -69.04 -42.54
N GLU A 134 -2.84 -69.89 -43.52
CA GLU A 134 -3.82 -70.48 -44.45
C GLU A 134 -4.80 -71.42 -43.72
N GLY A 135 -4.36 -72.08 -42.64
CA GLY A 135 -5.20 -72.84 -41.72
C GLY A 135 -6.10 -72.00 -40.80
N GLY A 136 -6.12 -70.68 -40.98
CA GLY A 136 -7.01 -69.76 -40.25
C GLY A 136 -6.54 -69.38 -38.85
N ASN A 137 -5.30 -69.66 -38.47
CA ASN A 137 -4.75 -69.24 -37.17
C ASN A 137 -4.39 -67.75 -37.21
N SER A 138 -5.03 -66.94 -36.36
CA SER A 138 -4.87 -65.48 -36.32
C SER A 138 -3.45 -65.03 -35.93
N ASP A 139 -2.78 -65.77 -35.05
CA ASP A 139 -1.40 -65.49 -34.64
C ASP A 139 -0.42 -65.88 -35.76
N GLY A 140 -0.70 -66.98 -36.48
CA GLY A 140 0.03 -67.36 -37.68
C GLY A 140 -0.11 -66.35 -38.81
N GLN A 141 -1.31 -65.77 -38.98
CA GLN A 141 -1.54 -64.67 -39.92
C GLN A 141 -0.77 -63.40 -39.52
N PHE A 142 -0.70 -63.09 -38.22
CA PHE A 142 0.10 -61.98 -37.70
C PHE A 142 1.59 -62.17 -37.98
N ASP A 143 2.13 -63.33 -37.62
CA ASP A 143 3.55 -63.64 -37.82
C ASP A 143 3.94 -63.72 -39.30
N LEU A 144 3.03 -64.18 -40.17
CA LEU A 144 3.24 -64.11 -41.61
C LEU A 144 3.24 -62.66 -42.12
N GLY A 145 2.40 -61.80 -41.54
CA GLY A 145 2.44 -60.35 -41.76
C GLY A 145 3.81 -59.77 -41.40
N ASN A 146 4.35 -60.12 -40.23
CA ASN A 146 5.70 -59.73 -39.78
C ASN A 146 6.77 -60.23 -40.78
N CYS A 147 6.63 -61.46 -41.28
CA CYS A 147 7.55 -61.99 -42.29
C CYS A 147 7.57 -61.16 -43.58
N TYR A 148 6.41 -60.72 -44.07
CA TYR A 148 6.33 -59.85 -45.25
C TYR A 148 6.73 -58.40 -44.96
N GLN A 149 6.53 -57.89 -43.75
CA GLN A 149 6.98 -56.55 -43.36
C GLN A 149 8.51 -56.47 -43.29
N ASP A 150 9.13 -57.46 -42.66
CA ASP A 150 10.57 -57.44 -42.34
C ASP A 150 11.43 -58.25 -43.32
N GLY A 151 10.82 -59.05 -44.20
CA GLY A 151 11.53 -59.90 -45.17
C GLY A 151 12.13 -61.14 -44.52
N ILE A 152 11.43 -61.75 -43.56
CA ILE A 152 11.89 -62.95 -42.85
C ILE A 152 11.52 -64.17 -43.70
N GLY A 153 12.53 -64.82 -44.30
CA GLY A 153 12.32 -66.00 -45.15
C GLY A 153 11.63 -65.72 -46.50
N THR A 154 11.35 -64.46 -46.80
CA THR A 154 10.71 -63.93 -48.02
C THR A 154 11.23 -62.52 -48.34
N THR A 155 10.81 -61.92 -49.44
CA THR A 155 11.06 -60.49 -49.73
C THR A 155 10.03 -59.59 -49.06
N LYS A 156 10.42 -58.35 -48.71
CA LYS A 156 9.52 -57.36 -48.13
C LYS A 156 8.38 -57.01 -49.08
N ASP A 157 7.14 -57.02 -48.59
CA ASP A 157 5.93 -56.74 -49.36
C ASP A 157 4.87 -56.13 -48.42
N LYS A 158 4.73 -54.80 -48.48
CA LYS A 158 3.85 -54.05 -47.56
C LYS A 158 2.37 -54.29 -47.82
N GLU A 159 1.99 -54.58 -49.06
CA GLU A 159 0.59 -54.87 -49.44
C GLU A 159 0.19 -56.25 -48.94
N LYS A 160 1.06 -57.26 -49.09
CA LYS A 160 0.81 -58.59 -48.52
C LYS A 160 0.83 -58.57 -46.99
N ALA A 161 1.74 -57.81 -46.38
CA ALA A 161 1.74 -57.62 -44.94
C ALA A 161 0.40 -57.03 -44.46
N PHE A 162 -0.10 -55.97 -45.12
CA PHE A 162 -1.41 -55.39 -44.82
C PHE A 162 -2.54 -56.43 -44.92
N GLN A 163 -2.59 -57.20 -46.01
CA GLN A 163 -3.63 -58.22 -46.20
C GLN A 163 -3.61 -59.30 -45.10
N TRP A 164 -2.44 -59.75 -44.66
CA TRP A 164 -2.31 -60.76 -43.62
C TRP A 164 -2.59 -60.20 -42.22
N TYR A 165 -2.16 -58.96 -41.92
CA TYR A 165 -2.55 -58.28 -40.69
C TYR A 165 -4.06 -58.03 -40.62
N LEU A 166 -4.70 -57.67 -41.73
CA LEU A 166 -6.15 -57.49 -41.77
C LEU A 166 -6.88 -58.79 -41.44
N LYS A 167 -6.47 -59.91 -42.06
CA LYS A 167 -7.02 -61.23 -41.75
C LYS A 167 -6.80 -61.61 -40.27
N SER A 168 -5.61 -61.36 -39.75
CA SER A 168 -5.28 -61.59 -38.34
C SER A 168 -6.16 -60.76 -37.41
N ALA A 169 -6.37 -59.48 -37.73
CA ALA A 169 -7.20 -58.55 -36.97
C ALA A 169 -8.68 -58.96 -36.99
N GLU A 170 -9.20 -59.37 -38.15
CA GLU A 170 -10.55 -59.93 -38.33
C GLU A 170 -10.71 -61.27 -37.58
N GLY A 171 -9.64 -62.05 -37.46
CA GLY A 171 -9.56 -63.27 -36.67
C GLY A 171 -9.50 -63.06 -35.14
N GLY A 172 -9.47 -61.80 -34.68
CA GLY A 172 -9.50 -61.46 -33.25
C GLY A 172 -8.14 -61.31 -32.57
N ASN A 173 -7.02 -61.30 -33.31
CA ASN A 173 -5.71 -61.04 -32.73
C ASN A 173 -5.53 -59.55 -32.41
N ASN A 174 -5.32 -59.21 -31.14
CA ASN A 174 -5.25 -57.84 -30.66
C ASN A 174 -4.03 -57.05 -31.21
N ASP A 175 -2.89 -57.72 -31.41
CA ASP A 175 -1.68 -57.11 -31.97
C ASP A 175 -1.84 -56.86 -33.48
N GLY A 176 -2.57 -57.72 -34.18
CA GLY A 176 -3.03 -57.56 -35.54
C GLY A 176 -3.99 -56.38 -35.67
N GLN A 177 -4.95 -56.24 -34.75
CA GLN A 177 -5.87 -55.09 -34.68
C GLN A 177 -5.12 -53.77 -34.41
N PHE A 178 -4.11 -53.78 -33.52
CA PHE A 178 -3.27 -52.61 -33.30
C PHE A 178 -2.45 -52.27 -34.54
N THR A 179 -1.81 -53.27 -35.15
CA THR A 179 -0.95 -53.10 -36.32
C THR A 179 -1.73 -52.62 -37.53
N ILE A 180 -2.93 -53.14 -37.77
CA ILE A 180 -3.77 -52.68 -38.88
C ILE A 180 -4.25 -51.24 -38.65
N GLY A 181 -4.51 -50.84 -37.40
CA GLY A 181 -4.74 -49.44 -37.02
C GLY A 181 -3.58 -48.54 -37.46
N ASN A 182 -2.34 -48.93 -37.15
CA ASN A 182 -1.13 -48.20 -37.58
C ASN A 182 -0.99 -48.12 -39.11
N TYR A 183 -1.35 -49.19 -39.82
CA TYR A 183 -1.30 -49.23 -41.27
C TYR A 183 -2.32 -48.27 -41.91
N TYR A 184 -3.55 -48.19 -41.36
CA TYR A 184 -4.54 -47.20 -41.79
C TYR A 184 -4.18 -45.77 -41.41
N GLU A 185 -3.61 -45.54 -40.23
CA GLU A 185 -3.18 -44.20 -39.79
C GLU A 185 -2.06 -43.63 -40.68
N ASN A 186 -1.13 -44.47 -41.11
CA ASN A 186 0.05 -44.06 -41.88
C ASN A 186 -0.07 -44.32 -43.40
N GLY A 187 -1.14 -44.98 -43.87
CA GLY A 187 -1.31 -45.36 -45.27
C GLY A 187 -0.24 -46.35 -45.77
N ILE A 188 0.13 -47.33 -44.92
CA ILE A 188 1.14 -48.34 -45.26
C ILE A 188 0.44 -49.50 -45.96
N GLY A 189 0.77 -49.79 -47.22
CA GLY A 189 0.14 -50.89 -47.98
C GLY A 189 -1.37 -50.71 -48.24
N THR A 190 -1.92 -49.55 -47.89
CA THR A 190 -3.31 -49.12 -48.07
C THR A 190 -3.37 -47.59 -48.11
N THR A 191 -4.55 -46.99 -48.32
CA THR A 191 -4.74 -45.53 -48.21
C THR A 191 -4.93 -45.11 -46.75
N LYS A 192 -4.42 -43.93 -46.39
CA LYS A 192 -4.61 -43.35 -45.05
C LYS A 192 -6.11 -43.17 -44.74
N ASP A 193 -6.56 -43.66 -43.58
CA ASP A 193 -7.96 -43.62 -43.14
C ASP A 193 -8.03 -43.60 -41.60
N GLU A 194 -8.22 -42.40 -41.04
CA GLU A 194 -8.20 -42.17 -39.58
C GLU A 194 -9.43 -42.76 -38.87
N GLU A 195 -10.57 -42.84 -39.55
CA GLU A 195 -11.79 -43.44 -38.99
C GLU A 195 -11.63 -44.96 -38.87
N LYS A 196 -11.10 -45.63 -39.90
CA LYS A 196 -10.78 -47.06 -39.82
C LYS A 196 -9.66 -47.33 -38.81
N ALA A 197 -8.65 -46.48 -38.74
CA ALA A 197 -7.60 -46.59 -37.73
C ALA A 197 -8.20 -46.55 -36.31
N PHE A 198 -9.07 -45.57 -36.04
CA PHE A 198 -9.80 -45.47 -34.76
C PHE A 198 -10.58 -46.75 -34.42
N GLN A 199 -11.37 -47.28 -35.37
CA GLN A 199 -12.16 -48.49 -35.15
C GLN A 199 -11.29 -49.71 -34.81
N TRP A 200 -10.15 -49.88 -35.49
CA TRP A 200 -9.24 -50.99 -35.23
C TRP A 200 -8.46 -50.83 -33.93
N TYR A 201 -8.01 -49.61 -33.60
CA TYR A 201 -7.40 -49.31 -32.31
C TYR A 201 -8.38 -49.53 -31.15
N LEU A 202 -9.65 -49.15 -31.31
CA LEU A 202 -10.68 -49.38 -30.30
C LEU A 202 -10.87 -50.88 -30.04
N LYS A 203 -11.01 -51.69 -31.10
CA LYS A 203 -11.10 -53.15 -30.96
C LYS A 203 -9.88 -53.74 -30.25
N SER A 204 -8.68 -53.31 -30.62
CA SER A 204 -7.44 -53.75 -29.98
C SER A 204 -7.38 -53.36 -28.49
N ALA A 205 -7.82 -52.14 -28.16
CA ALA A 205 -7.87 -51.62 -26.80
C ALA A 205 -8.89 -52.36 -25.92
N GLU A 206 -10.08 -52.66 -26.47
CA GLU A 206 -11.12 -53.49 -25.86
C GLU A 206 -10.65 -54.92 -25.64
N GLY A 207 -9.83 -55.45 -26.56
CA GLY A 207 -9.16 -56.75 -26.44
C GLY A 207 -8.04 -56.81 -25.39
N GLY A 208 -7.69 -55.68 -24.75
CA GLY A 208 -6.70 -55.62 -23.67
C GLY A 208 -5.28 -55.25 -24.12
N ASN A 209 -5.06 -54.80 -25.35
CA ASN A 209 -3.75 -54.32 -25.77
C ASN A 209 -3.44 -52.94 -25.16
N ASN A 210 -2.43 -52.87 -24.29
CA ASN A 210 -2.12 -51.65 -23.53
C ASN A 210 -1.62 -50.48 -24.42
N ALA A 211 -0.96 -50.79 -25.54
CA ALA A 211 -0.56 -49.78 -26.53
C ALA A 211 -1.78 -49.24 -27.30
N GLY A 212 -2.72 -50.13 -27.66
CA GLY A 212 -4.02 -49.76 -28.21
C GLY A 212 -4.83 -48.88 -27.26
N GLN A 213 -4.87 -49.21 -25.97
CA GLN A 213 -5.50 -48.39 -24.93
C GLN A 213 -4.86 -47.00 -24.78
N PHE A 214 -3.54 -46.90 -24.89
CA PHE A 214 -2.87 -45.60 -24.91
C PHE A 214 -3.21 -44.79 -26.17
N THR A 215 -3.15 -45.43 -27.34
CA THR A 215 -3.41 -44.78 -28.63
C THR A 215 -4.85 -44.31 -28.73
N ILE A 216 -5.84 -45.10 -28.28
CA ILE A 216 -7.23 -44.68 -28.31
C ILE A 216 -7.49 -43.52 -27.34
N GLY A 217 -6.76 -43.45 -26.21
CA GLY A 217 -6.72 -42.28 -25.34
C GLY A 217 -6.29 -41.02 -26.10
N ASN A 218 -5.20 -41.09 -26.88
CA ASN A 218 -4.73 -39.98 -27.71
C ASN A 218 -5.75 -39.57 -28.79
N TYR A 219 -6.45 -40.55 -29.39
CA TYR A 219 -7.49 -40.27 -30.40
C TYR A 219 -8.68 -39.52 -29.80
N TYR A 220 -9.14 -39.91 -28.61
CA TYR A 220 -10.19 -39.17 -27.89
C TYR A 220 -9.71 -37.80 -27.39
N GLU A 221 -8.47 -37.66 -26.93
CA GLU A 221 -7.93 -36.36 -26.50
C GLU A 221 -7.88 -35.34 -27.65
N ASN A 222 -7.51 -35.79 -28.85
CA ASN A 222 -7.29 -34.92 -30.00
C ASN A 222 -8.47 -34.87 -30.98
N GLY A 223 -9.47 -35.74 -30.83
CA GLY A 223 -10.60 -35.86 -31.75
C GLY A 223 -10.19 -36.38 -33.14
N ILE A 224 -9.26 -37.33 -33.19
CA ILE A 224 -8.78 -37.93 -34.45
C ILE A 224 -9.68 -39.13 -34.77
N GLY A 225 -10.28 -39.16 -35.97
CA GLY A 225 -11.22 -40.23 -36.36
C GLY A 225 -12.48 -40.37 -35.49
N THR A 226 -12.68 -39.46 -34.53
CA THR A 226 -13.79 -39.43 -33.56
C THR A 226 -13.97 -38.00 -33.00
N THR A 227 -14.97 -37.76 -32.16
CA THR A 227 -15.11 -36.47 -31.45
C THR A 227 -14.22 -36.41 -30.21
N LYS A 228 -13.62 -35.25 -29.95
CA LYS A 228 -12.82 -35.01 -28.73
C LYS A 228 -13.65 -35.30 -27.45
N ASP A 229 -13.10 -36.11 -26.55
CA ASP A 229 -13.76 -36.55 -25.31
C ASP A 229 -12.70 -36.84 -24.23
N GLU A 230 -12.49 -35.87 -23.34
CA GLU A 230 -11.43 -35.93 -22.31
C GLU A 230 -11.73 -36.97 -21.21
N GLU A 231 -13.01 -37.24 -20.92
CA GLU A 231 -13.40 -38.25 -19.93
C GLU A 231 -13.11 -39.66 -20.46
N LYS A 232 -13.45 -39.94 -21.72
CA LYS A 232 -13.08 -41.22 -22.35
C LYS A 232 -11.58 -41.36 -22.51
N ALA A 233 -10.88 -40.29 -22.87
CA ALA A 233 -9.41 -40.30 -22.94
C ALA A 233 -8.82 -40.70 -21.58
N PHE A 234 -9.29 -40.08 -20.49
CA PHE A 234 -8.89 -40.42 -19.12
C PHE A 234 -9.11 -41.91 -18.79
N GLN A 235 -10.30 -42.45 -19.08
CA GLN A 235 -10.61 -43.86 -18.79
C GLN A 235 -9.68 -44.83 -19.55
N TRP A 236 -9.35 -44.52 -20.80
CA TRP A 236 -8.43 -45.34 -21.59
C TRP A 236 -6.97 -45.22 -21.14
N TYR A 237 -6.51 -44.02 -20.78
CA TYR A 237 -5.19 -43.85 -20.18
C TYR A 237 -5.07 -44.55 -18.82
N LEU A 238 -6.13 -44.55 -18.01
CA LEU A 238 -6.19 -45.29 -16.75
C LEU A 238 -5.97 -46.79 -16.98
N ARG A 239 -6.73 -47.39 -17.89
CA ARG A 239 -6.58 -48.81 -18.25
C ARG A 239 -5.16 -49.12 -18.77
N SER A 240 -4.65 -48.28 -19.66
CA SER A 240 -3.30 -48.43 -20.22
C SER A 240 -2.21 -48.35 -19.14
N ALA A 241 -2.33 -47.41 -18.20
CA ALA A 241 -1.40 -47.22 -17.09
C ALA A 241 -1.44 -48.36 -16.07
N GLU A 242 -2.63 -48.88 -15.76
CA GLU A 242 -2.85 -50.08 -14.93
C GLU A 242 -2.29 -51.33 -15.61
N GLY A 243 -2.34 -51.39 -16.95
CA GLY A 243 -1.64 -52.37 -17.78
C GLY A 243 -0.11 -52.19 -17.85
N ASN A 244 0.48 -51.32 -17.02
CA ASN A 244 1.92 -51.01 -16.97
C ASN A 244 2.51 -50.36 -18.23
N HIS A 245 1.70 -49.70 -19.07
CA HIS A 245 2.22 -48.93 -20.19
C HIS A 245 2.89 -47.63 -19.71
N ILE A 246 4.22 -47.54 -19.85
CA ILE A 246 5.05 -46.47 -19.28
C ILE A 246 4.61 -45.06 -19.72
N ASN A 247 4.26 -44.87 -21.00
CA ASN A 247 3.76 -43.58 -21.50
C ASN A 247 2.33 -43.30 -21.02
N GLY A 248 1.51 -44.35 -20.86
CA GLY A 248 0.17 -44.24 -20.28
C GLY A 248 0.24 -43.75 -18.83
N GLN A 249 1.15 -44.30 -18.03
CA GLN A 249 1.39 -43.85 -16.65
C GLN A 249 1.80 -42.37 -16.59
N TYR A 250 2.70 -41.93 -17.46
CA TYR A 250 3.11 -40.51 -17.52
C TYR A 250 1.94 -39.58 -17.87
N ILE A 251 1.21 -39.89 -18.94
CA ILE A 251 0.08 -39.06 -19.39
C ILE A 251 -1.04 -39.05 -18.33
N LEU A 252 -1.33 -40.19 -17.71
CA LEU A 252 -2.30 -40.24 -16.62
C LEU A 252 -1.89 -39.36 -15.44
N GLY A 253 -0.58 -39.27 -15.13
CA GLY A 253 -0.05 -38.31 -14.18
C GLY A 253 -0.40 -36.86 -14.54
N ASN A 254 -0.23 -36.48 -15.82
CA ASN A 254 -0.61 -35.15 -16.32
C ASN A 254 -2.12 -34.88 -16.21
N TYR A 255 -2.96 -35.89 -16.47
CA TYR A 255 -4.41 -35.77 -16.35
C TYR A 255 -4.85 -35.49 -14.91
N TYR A 256 -4.28 -36.23 -13.94
CA TYR A 256 -4.54 -35.97 -12.52
C TYR A 256 -3.98 -34.63 -12.05
N LEU A 257 -2.78 -34.22 -12.51
CA LEU A 257 -2.17 -32.95 -12.10
C LEU A 257 -2.99 -31.74 -12.56
N ASN A 258 -3.57 -31.82 -13.76
CA ASN A 258 -4.30 -30.71 -14.37
C ASN A 258 -5.83 -30.82 -14.20
N GLY A 259 -6.35 -31.96 -13.73
CA GLY A 259 -7.80 -32.19 -13.62
C GLY A 259 -8.49 -32.31 -14.98
N ILE A 260 -7.85 -32.95 -15.95
CA ILE A 260 -8.39 -33.15 -17.32
C ILE A 260 -9.19 -34.46 -17.32
N GLY A 261 -10.48 -34.40 -17.68
CA GLY A 261 -11.37 -35.58 -17.67
C GLY A 261 -11.58 -36.24 -16.30
N THR A 262 -11.04 -35.66 -15.22
CA THR A 262 -11.12 -36.13 -13.83
C THR A 262 -10.89 -34.99 -12.85
N ALA A 263 -11.13 -35.19 -11.56
CA ALA A 263 -10.78 -34.20 -10.54
C ALA A 263 -9.25 -34.09 -10.37
N LYS A 264 -8.76 -32.87 -10.15
CA LYS A 264 -7.33 -32.63 -9.87
C LYS A 264 -6.90 -33.38 -8.60
N ASP A 265 -5.85 -34.17 -8.69
CA ASP A 265 -5.32 -35.01 -7.60
C ASP A 265 -3.78 -35.11 -7.72
N GLU A 266 -3.08 -34.25 -6.97
CA GLU A 266 -1.61 -34.16 -7.06
C GLU A 266 -0.91 -35.40 -6.50
N GLU A 267 -1.49 -36.08 -5.51
CA GLU A 267 -0.91 -37.28 -4.91
C GLU A 267 -0.94 -38.44 -5.91
N LYS A 268 -2.08 -38.66 -6.59
CA LYS A 268 -2.14 -39.66 -7.67
C LYS A 268 -1.24 -39.30 -8.83
N ALA A 269 -1.15 -38.03 -9.21
CA ALA A 269 -0.21 -37.58 -10.24
C ALA A 269 1.23 -37.97 -9.89
N PHE A 270 1.66 -37.67 -8.66
CA PHE A 270 2.98 -38.05 -8.15
C PHE A 270 3.21 -39.57 -8.20
N GLN A 271 2.25 -40.38 -7.75
CA GLN A 271 2.39 -41.85 -7.77
C GLN A 271 2.55 -42.40 -9.20
N TRP A 272 1.82 -41.84 -10.17
CA TRP A 272 1.93 -42.26 -11.57
C TRP A 272 3.21 -41.78 -12.24
N TYR A 273 3.68 -40.56 -11.93
CA TYR A 273 5.01 -40.10 -12.36
C TYR A 273 6.13 -40.97 -11.77
N LEU A 274 6.01 -41.39 -10.51
CA LEU A 274 6.97 -42.29 -9.88
C LEU A 274 7.07 -43.62 -10.63
N LYS A 275 5.93 -44.28 -10.88
CA LYS A 275 5.87 -45.52 -11.66
C LYS A 275 6.46 -45.35 -13.06
N SER A 276 6.12 -44.26 -13.75
CA SER A 276 6.64 -43.99 -15.08
C SER A 276 8.15 -43.72 -15.09
N ALA A 277 8.67 -42.98 -14.10
CA ALA A 277 10.08 -42.69 -13.94
C ALA A 277 10.90 -43.94 -13.61
N GLU A 278 10.37 -44.82 -12.74
CA GLU A 278 10.94 -46.13 -12.43
C GLU A 278 10.94 -47.07 -13.65
N GLY A 279 9.88 -47.00 -14.47
CA GLY A 279 9.80 -47.64 -15.79
C GLY A 279 10.75 -47.06 -16.85
N GLY A 280 11.51 -46.01 -16.53
CA GLY A 280 12.54 -45.43 -17.39
C GLY A 280 12.09 -44.25 -18.24
N ASN A 281 10.86 -43.74 -18.07
CA ASN A 281 10.37 -42.58 -18.83
C ASN A 281 11.16 -41.30 -18.51
N THR A 282 11.77 -40.69 -19.53
CA THR A 282 12.56 -39.46 -19.41
C THR A 282 11.75 -38.28 -18.86
N ASN A 283 10.51 -38.08 -19.34
CA ASN A 283 9.65 -37.00 -18.88
C ASN A 283 9.12 -37.28 -17.47
N GLY A 284 8.76 -38.53 -17.18
CA GLY A 284 8.42 -38.98 -15.83
C GLY A 284 9.54 -38.69 -14.82
N LYS A 285 10.81 -38.95 -15.15
CA LYS A 285 11.95 -38.59 -14.30
C LYS A 285 12.09 -37.08 -14.08
N LEU A 286 11.88 -36.26 -15.13
CA LEU A 286 11.92 -34.80 -15.05
C LEU A 286 10.85 -34.27 -14.09
N ASP A 287 9.62 -34.68 -14.30
CA ASP A 287 8.46 -34.17 -13.59
C ASP A 287 8.40 -34.73 -12.16
N LEU A 288 8.87 -35.95 -11.92
CA LEU A 288 9.08 -36.47 -10.58
C LEU A 288 10.11 -35.62 -9.81
N GLY A 289 11.22 -35.26 -10.45
CA GLY A 289 12.20 -34.33 -9.87
C GLY A 289 11.58 -32.96 -9.54
N PHE A 290 10.69 -32.47 -10.40
CA PHE A 290 9.97 -31.22 -10.20
C PHE A 290 8.96 -31.31 -9.04
N CYS A 291 8.26 -32.44 -8.91
CA CYS A 291 7.32 -32.70 -7.82
C CYS A 291 8.05 -32.71 -6.47
N TYR A 292 9.17 -33.42 -6.36
CA TYR A 292 9.99 -33.41 -5.14
C TYR A 292 10.54 -32.02 -4.81
N LEU A 293 10.94 -31.25 -5.82
CA LEU A 293 11.49 -29.91 -5.58
C LEU A 293 10.45 -28.93 -5.03
N ASN A 294 9.20 -29.03 -5.47
CA ASN A 294 8.13 -28.10 -5.12
C ASN A 294 7.14 -28.64 -4.09
N GLY A 295 7.23 -29.92 -3.72
CA GLY A 295 6.27 -30.58 -2.83
C GLY A 295 4.89 -30.81 -3.46
N ILE A 296 4.85 -31.11 -4.76
CA ILE A 296 3.59 -31.38 -5.48
C ILE A 296 3.24 -32.86 -5.31
N GLY A 297 2.10 -33.15 -4.68
CA GLY A 297 1.67 -34.52 -4.40
C GLY A 297 2.55 -35.31 -3.42
N THR A 298 3.55 -34.66 -2.81
CA THR A 298 4.50 -35.25 -1.88
C THR A 298 5.13 -34.16 -1.00
N THR A 299 5.85 -34.54 0.06
CA THR A 299 6.64 -33.57 0.83
C THR A 299 7.86 -33.10 0.04
N LYS A 300 8.16 -31.80 0.09
CA LYS A 300 9.33 -31.21 -0.54
C LYS A 300 10.63 -31.92 -0.10
N ASP A 301 11.40 -32.42 -1.07
CA ASP A 301 12.64 -33.18 -0.86
C ASP A 301 13.66 -32.84 -1.97
N GLU A 302 14.50 -31.84 -1.71
CA GLU A 302 15.44 -31.34 -2.71
C GLU A 302 16.57 -32.34 -3.03
N GLU A 303 16.90 -33.24 -2.10
CA GLU A 303 17.95 -34.24 -2.30
C GLU A 303 17.47 -35.34 -3.26
N LYS A 304 16.23 -35.81 -3.12
CA LYS A 304 15.64 -36.72 -4.10
C LYS A 304 15.47 -36.07 -5.47
N ALA A 305 15.04 -34.82 -5.53
CA ALA A 305 15.00 -34.07 -6.78
C ALA A 305 16.37 -34.02 -7.45
N PHE A 306 17.42 -33.70 -6.67
CA PHE A 306 18.80 -33.70 -7.15
C PHE A 306 19.23 -35.07 -7.71
N ARG A 307 18.94 -36.17 -7.00
CA ARG A 307 19.30 -37.53 -7.45
C ARG A 307 18.61 -37.91 -8.77
N TRP A 308 17.34 -37.57 -8.95
CA TRP A 308 16.62 -37.82 -10.20
C TRP A 308 17.16 -36.99 -11.35
N TYR A 309 17.43 -35.70 -11.15
CA TYR A 309 18.07 -34.86 -12.16
C TYR A 309 19.49 -35.31 -12.48
N LEU A 310 20.25 -35.80 -11.51
CA LEU A 310 21.59 -36.36 -11.72
C LEU A 310 21.53 -37.58 -12.64
N LYS A 311 20.69 -38.57 -12.30
CA LYS A 311 20.50 -39.78 -13.11
C LYS A 311 20.14 -39.43 -14.55
N LEU A 312 19.18 -38.52 -14.72
CA LEU A 312 18.74 -38.07 -16.03
C LEU A 312 19.83 -37.29 -16.81
N SER A 313 20.66 -36.52 -16.10
CA SER A 313 21.76 -35.77 -16.71
C SER A 313 22.88 -36.67 -17.21
N GLU A 314 23.16 -37.75 -16.47
CA GLU A 314 24.14 -38.79 -16.83
C GLU A 314 23.68 -39.60 -18.05
N GLU A 315 22.38 -39.78 -18.23
CA GLU A 315 21.77 -40.34 -19.45
C GLU A 315 21.86 -39.40 -20.68
N GLY A 316 22.42 -38.20 -20.52
CA GLY A 316 22.65 -37.25 -21.62
C GLY A 316 21.46 -36.33 -21.92
N ASN A 317 20.39 -36.36 -21.12
CA ASN A 317 19.22 -35.52 -21.35
C ASN A 317 19.51 -34.04 -21.02
N SER A 318 19.30 -33.16 -22.00
CA SER A 318 19.67 -31.74 -21.88
C SER A 318 18.81 -30.93 -20.91
N ASN A 319 17.53 -31.28 -20.70
CA ASN A 319 16.66 -30.69 -19.66
C ASN A 319 17.10 -31.13 -18.26
N GLY A 320 17.48 -32.40 -18.07
CA GLY A 320 18.07 -32.89 -16.83
C GLY A 320 19.34 -32.12 -16.48
N GLN A 321 20.25 -31.97 -17.45
CA GLN A 321 21.50 -31.24 -17.28
C GLN A 321 21.30 -29.76 -16.91
N LEU A 322 20.29 -29.10 -17.50
CA LEU A 322 19.89 -27.74 -17.13
C LEU A 322 19.44 -27.67 -15.66
N ASN A 323 18.53 -28.56 -15.26
CA ASN A 323 17.99 -28.59 -13.91
C ASN A 323 19.05 -28.94 -12.86
N LEU A 324 19.96 -29.86 -13.19
CA LEU A 324 21.12 -30.19 -12.35
C LEU A 324 22.08 -29.00 -12.23
N GLY A 325 22.33 -28.27 -13.32
CA GLY A 325 23.07 -27.01 -13.30
C GLY A 325 22.45 -25.99 -12.34
N ASN A 326 21.12 -25.84 -12.36
CA ASN A 326 20.39 -24.98 -11.42
C ASN A 326 20.56 -25.45 -9.97
N ARG A 327 20.55 -26.77 -9.71
CA ARG A 327 20.75 -27.31 -8.35
C ARG A 327 22.13 -26.93 -7.80
N TYR A 328 23.19 -27.07 -8.61
CA TYR A 328 24.54 -26.66 -8.21
C TYR A 328 24.70 -25.14 -8.08
N MET A 329 24.04 -24.35 -8.94
CA MET A 329 24.09 -22.88 -8.89
C MET A 329 23.56 -22.33 -7.57
N TYR A 330 22.43 -22.88 -7.09
CA TYR A 330 21.76 -22.41 -5.88
C TYR A 330 22.08 -23.23 -4.62
N GLY A 331 22.74 -24.39 -4.75
CA GLY A 331 22.99 -25.30 -3.63
C GLY A 331 21.72 -25.97 -3.12
N SER A 332 20.80 -26.32 -4.02
CA SER A 332 19.52 -26.94 -3.67
C SER A 332 19.62 -28.46 -3.81
N GLY A 333 19.43 -29.18 -2.71
CA GLY A 333 19.65 -30.63 -2.62
C GLY A 333 21.12 -31.07 -2.70
N THR A 334 22.06 -30.12 -2.72
CA THR A 334 23.51 -30.35 -2.80
C THR A 334 24.28 -29.10 -2.33
N THR A 335 25.59 -29.20 -2.12
CA THR A 335 26.42 -28.02 -1.84
C THR A 335 26.55 -27.14 -3.08
N LYS A 336 26.40 -25.81 -2.92
CA LYS A 336 26.59 -24.83 -4.01
C LYS A 336 27.97 -24.97 -4.66
N ASP A 337 28.00 -25.19 -5.97
CA ASP A 337 29.22 -25.35 -6.76
C ASP A 337 29.04 -24.68 -8.14
N ILE A 338 29.46 -23.43 -8.22
CA ILE A 338 29.31 -22.60 -9.42
C ILE A 338 30.08 -23.18 -10.61
N GLY A 339 31.23 -23.82 -10.36
CA GLY A 339 32.05 -24.44 -11.40
C GLY A 339 31.38 -25.67 -12.02
N LYS A 340 30.73 -26.51 -11.21
CA LYS A 340 29.91 -27.62 -11.71
C LYS A 340 28.65 -27.13 -12.41
N ALA A 341 28.00 -26.09 -11.89
CA ALA A 341 26.83 -25.48 -12.53
C ALA A 341 27.16 -25.05 -13.97
N PHE A 342 28.27 -24.32 -14.15
CA PHE A 342 28.76 -23.92 -15.48
C PHE A 342 28.98 -25.12 -16.40
N ARG A 343 29.66 -26.18 -15.95
CA ARG A 343 29.92 -27.37 -16.78
C ARG A 343 28.62 -28.08 -17.21
N TRP A 344 27.63 -28.17 -16.32
CA TRP A 344 26.34 -28.80 -16.64
C TRP A 344 25.48 -27.94 -17.56
N TYR A 345 25.48 -26.61 -17.39
CA TYR A 345 24.86 -25.71 -18.36
C TYR A 345 25.51 -25.81 -19.74
N LEU A 346 26.84 -25.98 -19.81
CA LEU A 346 27.55 -26.14 -21.07
C LEU A 346 27.17 -27.43 -21.78
N LYS A 347 27.14 -28.55 -21.06
CA LYS A 347 26.64 -29.82 -21.59
C LYS A 347 25.18 -29.71 -22.08
N SER A 348 24.33 -29.03 -21.32
CA SER A 348 22.93 -28.79 -21.70
C SER A 348 22.84 -27.96 -23.00
N ALA A 349 23.64 -26.90 -23.10
CA ALA A 349 23.71 -26.04 -24.27
C ALA A 349 24.24 -26.78 -25.52
N GLU A 350 25.28 -27.59 -25.37
CA GLU A 350 25.84 -28.46 -26.41
C GLU A 350 24.85 -29.55 -26.84
N GLY A 351 24.04 -30.05 -25.90
CA GLY A 351 22.91 -30.94 -26.15
C GLY A 351 21.69 -30.26 -26.79
N GLY A 352 21.82 -29.01 -27.23
CA GLY A 352 20.79 -28.30 -28.00
C GLY A 352 19.72 -27.58 -27.16
N ASN A 353 19.87 -27.51 -25.83
CA ASN A 353 18.88 -26.85 -24.98
C ASN A 353 18.98 -25.32 -25.04
N GLY A 354 17.92 -24.64 -25.49
CA GLY A 354 17.90 -23.17 -25.58
C GLY A 354 18.11 -22.46 -24.24
N PHE A 355 17.51 -22.94 -23.15
CA PHE A 355 17.73 -22.34 -21.83
C PHE A 355 19.14 -22.64 -21.27
N GLY A 356 19.72 -23.79 -21.61
CA GLY A 356 21.14 -24.09 -21.38
C GLY A 356 22.06 -23.08 -22.07
N MET A 357 21.81 -22.81 -23.37
CA MET A 357 22.56 -21.81 -24.13
C MET A 357 22.42 -20.41 -23.51
N TYR A 358 21.22 -20.01 -23.09
CA TYR A 358 20.99 -18.75 -22.38
C TYR A 358 21.79 -18.66 -21.08
N ASN A 359 21.73 -19.70 -20.23
CA ASN A 359 22.45 -19.71 -18.95
C ASN A 359 23.97 -19.65 -19.14
N ILE A 360 24.50 -20.28 -20.20
CA ILE A 360 25.92 -20.15 -20.55
C ILE A 360 26.25 -18.74 -21.05
N GLY A 361 25.39 -18.14 -21.88
CA GLY A 361 25.54 -16.74 -22.27
C GLY A 361 25.61 -15.82 -21.04
N TYR A 362 24.74 -16.06 -20.06
CA TYR A 362 24.71 -15.33 -18.79
C TYR A 362 25.96 -15.56 -17.95
N CYS A 363 26.46 -16.80 -17.88
CA CYS A 363 27.71 -17.11 -17.19
C CYS A 363 28.91 -16.35 -17.80
N TYR A 364 28.99 -16.27 -19.13
CA TYR A 364 30.06 -15.51 -19.80
C TYR A 364 29.90 -13.99 -19.65
N GLU A 365 28.68 -13.46 -19.65
CA GLU A 365 28.45 -12.02 -19.46
C GLU A 365 28.92 -11.53 -18.09
N TYR A 366 28.67 -12.30 -17.04
CA TYR A 366 28.94 -11.91 -15.65
C TYR A 366 30.17 -12.59 -15.04
N GLY A 367 30.83 -13.50 -15.77
CA GLY A 367 31.98 -14.26 -15.25
C GLY A 367 31.58 -15.26 -14.14
N ILE A 368 30.42 -15.89 -14.26
CA ILE A 368 29.91 -16.84 -13.25
C ILE A 368 30.43 -18.24 -13.60
N GLY A 369 31.35 -18.77 -12.79
CA GLY A 369 31.97 -20.08 -13.01
C GLY A 369 32.97 -20.12 -14.17
N THR A 370 33.23 -18.98 -14.81
CA THR A 370 34.16 -18.76 -15.92
C THR A 370 34.66 -17.31 -15.87
N THR A 371 35.64 -16.94 -16.69
CA THR A 371 36.00 -15.52 -16.89
C THR A 371 34.96 -14.81 -17.75
N LYS A 372 34.74 -13.51 -17.51
CA LYS A 372 33.85 -12.67 -18.31
C LYS A 372 34.32 -12.62 -19.78
N ASP A 373 33.42 -12.87 -20.72
CA ASP A 373 33.66 -12.86 -22.17
C ASP A 373 32.38 -12.47 -22.93
N GLU A 374 32.25 -11.20 -23.26
CA GLU A 374 31.04 -10.67 -23.90
C GLU A 374 30.82 -11.22 -25.32
N LYS A 375 31.90 -11.57 -26.05
CA LYS A 375 31.78 -12.16 -27.39
C LYS A 375 31.19 -13.56 -27.32
N LYS A 376 31.66 -14.40 -26.40
CA LYS A 376 31.06 -15.72 -26.17
C LYS A 376 29.63 -15.61 -25.66
N ALA A 377 29.36 -14.64 -24.78
CA ALA A 377 27.99 -14.39 -24.30
C ALA A 377 27.04 -14.10 -25.47
N PHE A 378 27.42 -13.16 -26.36
CA PHE A 378 26.65 -12.83 -27.56
C PHE A 378 26.44 -14.04 -28.48
N GLN A 379 27.48 -14.84 -28.74
CA GLN A 379 27.37 -16.04 -29.57
C GLN A 379 26.36 -17.05 -29.00
N TRP A 380 26.39 -17.31 -27.70
CA TRP A 380 25.46 -18.23 -27.05
C TRP A 380 24.03 -17.68 -26.99
N TYR A 381 23.84 -16.39 -26.72
CA TYR A 381 22.52 -15.76 -26.80
C TYR A 381 21.94 -15.81 -28.23
N SER A 382 22.78 -15.60 -29.26
CA SER A 382 22.36 -15.70 -30.66
C SER A 382 21.92 -17.12 -31.02
N LYS A 383 22.75 -18.13 -30.73
CA LYS A 383 22.40 -19.56 -30.92
C LYS A 383 21.14 -19.95 -30.17
N SER A 384 20.97 -19.43 -28.95
CA SER A 384 19.79 -19.67 -28.14
C SER A 384 18.52 -19.20 -28.83
N THR A 385 18.54 -18.07 -29.57
CA THR A 385 17.37 -17.54 -30.29
C THR A 385 17.03 -18.34 -31.56
N GLU A 386 18.00 -19.01 -32.16
CA GLU A 386 17.77 -19.88 -33.33
C GLU A 386 17.06 -21.19 -32.96
N LYS A 387 17.29 -21.68 -31.73
CA LYS A 387 16.73 -22.94 -31.20
C LYS A 387 15.54 -22.74 -30.27
N GLY A 388 15.46 -21.60 -29.60
CA GLY A 388 14.52 -21.34 -28.52
C GLY A 388 13.27 -20.59 -28.97
N THR A 389 12.11 -21.05 -28.50
CA THR A 389 10.83 -20.37 -28.71
C THR A 389 10.55 -19.26 -27.68
N SER A 390 11.37 -19.17 -26.62
CA SER A 390 11.15 -18.28 -25.47
C SER A 390 11.43 -16.81 -25.78
N ASN A 391 10.53 -15.94 -25.31
CA ASN A 391 10.55 -14.51 -25.57
C ASN A 391 11.74 -13.78 -24.90
N ARG A 392 12.18 -14.22 -23.71
CA ARG A 392 13.31 -13.66 -22.95
C ARG A 392 14.65 -13.72 -23.70
N LEU A 393 14.80 -14.70 -24.60
CA LEU A 393 16.01 -14.88 -25.40
C LEU A 393 16.18 -13.74 -26.40
N PHE A 394 15.10 -13.39 -27.11
CA PHE A 394 15.08 -12.27 -28.06
C PHE A 394 15.28 -10.93 -27.33
N TYR A 395 14.66 -10.75 -26.17
CA TYR A 395 14.89 -9.57 -25.33
C TYR A 395 16.37 -9.40 -24.97
N LYS A 396 17.04 -10.48 -24.55
CA LYS A 396 18.45 -10.42 -24.16
C LYS A 396 19.35 -10.12 -25.35
N LEU A 397 19.10 -10.73 -26.52
CA LEU A 397 19.84 -10.43 -27.74
C LEU A 397 19.65 -8.97 -28.18
N GLY A 398 18.44 -8.43 -28.06
CA GLY A 398 18.17 -7.01 -28.32
C GLY A 398 19.00 -6.08 -27.42
N ASN A 399 19.14 -6.44 -26.14
CA ASN A 399 20.02 -5.70 -25.22
C ASN A 399 21.50 -5.74 -25.64
N CYS A 400 21.97 -6.86 -26.19
CA CYS A 400 23.34 -6.95 -26.71
C CYS A 400 23.55 -5.96 -27.86
N TYR A 401 22.64 -5.92 -28.85
CA TYR A 401 22.73 -5.00 -29.98
C TYR A 401 22.59 -3.53 -29.57
N LEU A 402 21.69 -3.22 -28.64
CA LEU A 402 21.49 -1.84 -28.16
C LEU A 402 22.73 -1.30 -27.43
N LYS A 403 23.41 -2.14 -26.65
CA LYS A 403 24.58 -1.76 -25.84
C LYS A 403 25.92 -2.00 -26.53
N GLY A 404 25.95 -2.70 -27.67
CA GLY A 404 27.19 -3.16 -28.30
C GLY A 404 27.94 -4.21 -27.47
N MET A 405 27.22 -5.08 -26.75
CA MET A 405 27.82 -6.10 -25.88
C MET A 405 28.23 -7.32 -26.69
N GLY A 406 29.55 -7.51 -26.88
CA GLY A 406 30.11 -8.61 -27.67
C GLY A 406 29.90 -8.52 -29.19
N THR A 407 29.25 -7.44 -29.66
CA THR A 407 28.96 -7.11 -31.06
C THR A 407 28.98 -5.59 -31.24
N GLU A 408 28.99 -5.09 -32.48
CA GLU A 408 28.78 -3.65 -32.73
C GLU A 408 27.36 -3.22 -32.34
N LYS A 409 27.23 -1.96 -31.90
CA LYS A 409 25.94 -1.36 -31.57
C LYS A 409 25.09 -1.24 -32.84
N ASP A 410 23.88 -1.79 -32.80
CA ASP A 410 22.96 -1.83 -33.95
C ASP A 410 21.51 -1.64 -33.45
N GLU A 411 21.00 -0.43 -33.57
CA GLU A 411 19.68 -0.07 -33.05
C GLU A 411 18.54 -0.71 -33.85
N GLU A 412 18.71 -0.91 -35.16
CA GLU A 412 17.70 -1.53 -36.00
C GLU A 412 17.55 -3.02 -35.67
N LYS A 413 18.66 -3.75 -35.53
CA LYS A 413 18.62 -5.15 -35.08
C LYS A 413 18.11 -5.28 -33.65
N ALA A 414 18.43 -4.32 -32.77
CA ALA A 414 17.88 -4.30 -31.42
C ALA A 414 16.35 -4.19 -31.45
N LEU A 415 15.79 -3.28 -32.25
CA LEU A 415 14.35 -3.12 -32.43
C LEU A 415 13.71 -4.40 -32.98
N GLN A 416 14.28 -5.02 -34.01
CA GLN A 416 13.78 -6.28 -34.56
C GLN A 416 13.75 -7.41 -33.52
N CYS A 417 14.76 -7.49 -32.65
CA CYS A 417 14.78 -8.46 -31.55
C CYS A 417 13.69 -8.16 -30.52
N TYR A 418 13.50 -6.90 -30.13
CA TYR A 418 12.45 -6.53 -29.19
C TYR A 418 11.05 -6.75 -29.76
N LEU A 419 10.82 -6.52 -31.06
CA LEU A 419 9.56 -6.84 -31.72
C LEU A 419 9.26 -8.35 -31.67
N LYS A 420 10.23 -9.22 -32.00
CA LYS A 420 10.06 -10.69 -31.88
C LYS A 420 9.78 -11.12 -30.44
N SER A 421 10.41 -10.46 -29.47
CA SER A 421 10.15 -10.68 -28.04
C SER A 421 8.72 -10.28 -27.65
N ALA A 422 8.28 -9.10 -28.12
CA ALA A 422 6.95 -8.56 -27.92
C ALA A 422 5.84 -9.41 -28.56
N GLU A 423 6.01 -9.86 -29.81
CA GLU A 423 5.07 -10.76 -30.51
C GLU A 423 4.82 -12.07 -29.74
N LYS A 424 5.80 -12.49 -28.93
CA LYS A 424 5.71 -13.67 -28.05
C LYS A 424 5.26 -13.31 -26.61
N GLY A 425 4.67 -12.14 -26.41
CA GLY A 425 4.04 -11.71 -25.16
C GLY A 425 4.98 -11.23 -24.06
N ASN A 426 6.25 -10.91 -24.36
CA ASN A 426 7.16 -10.39 -23.33
C ASN A 426 6.88 -8.92 -23.03
N SER A 427 6.53 -8.60 -21.79
CA SER A 427 6.17 -7.24 -21.37
C SER A 427 7.35 -6.26 -21.32
N ASP A 428 8.58 -6.72 -21.04
CA ASP A 428 9.80 -5.91 -21.18
C ASP A 428 10.11 -5.61 -22.66
N GLY A 429 9.82 -6.56 -23.54
CA GLY A 429 9.85 -6.40 -24.99
C GLY A 429 8.87 -5.31 -25.44
N HIS A 430 7.60 -5.38 -25.00
CA HIS A 430 6.61 -4.33 -25.25
C HIS A 430 7.10 -2.95 -24.81
N PHE A 431 7.66 -2.85 -23.59
CA PHE A 431 8.20 -1.59 -23.06
C PHE A 431 9.30 -1.02 -23.96
N ASN A 432 10.31 -1.84 -24.30
CA ASN A 432 11.43 -1.39 -25.12
C ASN A 432 11.00 -0.99 -26.53
N VAL A 433 10.05 -1.70 -27.15
CA VAL A 433 9.50 -1.28 -28.45
C VAL A 433 8.82 0.08 -28.32
N GLY A 434 8.01 0.30 -27.28
CA GLY A 434 7.41 1.60 -26.99
C GLY A 434 8.45 2.71 -26.80
N TYR A 435 9.54 2.41 -26.09
CA TYR A 435 10.66 3.33 -25.89
C TYR A 435 11.38 3.70 -27.18
N PHE A 436 11.56 2.76 -28.10
CA PHE A 436 12.19 3.01 -29.40
C PHE A 436 11.32 3.93 -30.26
N TYR A 437 10.00 3.68 -30.33
CA TYR A 437 9.08 4.56 -31.06
C TYR A 437 8.96 5.95 -30.42
N MET A 438 8.97 6.06 -29.09
CA MET A 438 8.90 7.35 -28.40
C MET A 438 10.10 8.25 -28.73
N ASN A 439 11.29 7.67 -28.90
CA ASN A 439 12.53 8.41 -29.08
C ASN A 439 13.06 8.40 -30.52
N GLY A 440 12.45 7.62 -31.43
CA GLY A 440 12.97 7.45 -32.80
C GLY A 440 14.32 6.74 -32.85
N ILE A 441 14.53 5.75 -31.99
CA ILE A 441 15.78 4.96 -31.92
C ILE A 441 15.64 3.79 -32.91
N GLY A 442 16.56 3.67 -33.88
CA GLY A 442 16.47 2.64 -34.92
C GLY A 442 15.19 2.68 -35.78
N THR A 443 14.37 3.73 -35.68
CA THR A 443 13.11 3.93 -36.40
C THR A 443 12.69 5.41 -36.36
N THR A 444 11.61 5.79 -37.02
CA THR A 444 11.05 7.15 -36.92
C THR A 444 10.23 7.31 -35.64
N LYS A 445 10.32 8.46 -34.97
CA LYS A 445 9.52 8.78 -33.79
C LYS A 445 8.01 8.68 -34.11
N ASP A 446 7.27 7.93 -33.30
CA ASP A 446 5.84 7.65 -33.47
C ASP A 446 5.16 7.50 -32.09
N GLU A 447 4.54 8.56 -31.60
CA GLU A 447 3.98 8.62 -30.25
C GLU A 447 2.74 7.74 -30.08
N GLU A 448 1.94 7.56 -31.14
CA GLU A 448 0.75 6.71 -31.12
C GLU A 448 1.14 5.23 -31.01
N LYS A 449 2.12 4.77 -31.79
CA LYS A 449 2.65 3.41 -31.64
C LYS A 449 3.33 3.22 -30.29
N ALA A 450 4.07 4.23 -29.80
CA ALA A 450 4.69 4.16 -28.48
C ALA A 450 3.63 3.93 -27.39
N PHE A 451 2.53 4.69 -27.44
CA PHE A 451 1.39 4.52 -26.52
C PHE A 451 0.80 3.10 -26.58
N GLN A 452 0.52 2.57 -27.78
CA GLN A 452 -0.06 1.23 -27.93
C GLN A 452 0.86 0.12 -27.36
N TRP A 453 2.19 0.25 -27.54
CA TRP A 453 3.14 -0.71 -26.98
C TRP A 453 3.31 -0.56 -25.47
N TYR A 454 3.33 0.67 -24.94
CA TYR A 454 3.32 0.88 -23.49
C TYR A 454 2.05 0.35 -22.84
N LEU A 455 0.88 0.45 -23.49
CA LEU A 455 -0.37 -0.15 -23.02
C LEU A 455 -0.24 -1.66 -22.86
N LYS A 456 0.20 -2.37 -23.91
CA LYS A 456 0.44 -3.83 -23.85
C LYS A 456 1.48 -4.23 -22.81
N SER A 457 2.50 -3.39 -22.61
CA SER A 457 3.52 -3.61 -21.58
C SER A 457 2.92 -3.48 -20.17
N ALA A 458 2.12 -2.44 -19.96
CA ALA A 458 1.52 -2.12 -18.68
C ALA A 458 0.45 -3.15 -18.25
N GLU A 459 -0.38 -3.60 -19.21
CA GLU A 459 -1.34 -4.69 -19.03
C GLU A 459 -0.64 -6.03 -18.74
N GLY A 460 0.53 -6.26 -19.35
CA GLY A 460 1.41 -7.39 -19.05
C GLY A 460 2.18 -7.27 -17.72
N GLY A 461 1.85 -6.30 -16.87
CA GLY A 461 2.40 -6.14 -15.52
C GLY A 461 3.78 -5.49 -15.43
N ASN A 462 4.30 -4.93 -16.53
CA ASN A 462 5.62 -4.29 -16.50
C ASN A 462 5.58 -2.94 -15.79
N SER A 463 6.32 -2.76 -14.71
CA SER A 463 6.25 -1.54 -13.90
C SER A 463 6.81 -0.30 -14.61
N ASN A 464 7.81 -0.46 -15.50
CA ASN A 464 8.28 0.63 -16.37
C ASN A 464 7.27 0.97 -17.48
N GLY A 465 6.61 -0.05 -18.05
CA GLY A 465 5.49 0.12 -18.97
C GLY A 465 4.34 0.90 -18.33
N GLN A 466 3.96 0.56 -17.10
CA GLN A 466 2.93 1.27 -16.32
C GLN A 466 3.33 2.73 -16.02
N LEU A 467 4.60 2.97 -15.66
CA LEU A 467 5.13 4.33 -15.47
C LEU A 467 5.03 5.16 -16.77
N SER A 468 5.52 4.60 -17.88
CA SER A 468 5.50 5.27 -19.19
C SER A 468 4.08 5.54 -19.66
N LEU A 469 3.15 4.61 -19.45
CA LEU A 469 1.74 4.80 -19.79
C LEU A 469 1.10 5.90 -18.92
N GLY A 470 1.44 5.95 -17.63
CA GLY A 470 1.07 7.06 -16.75
C GLY A 470 1.57 8.41 -17.28
N ASN A 471 2.81 8.47 -17.75
CA ASN A 471 3.38 9.67 -18.38
C ASN A 471 2.66 10.04 -19.69
N CYS A 472 2.26 9.05 -20.50
CA CYS A 472 1.49 9.30 -21.72
C CYS A 472 0.14 9.95 -21.41
N TYR A 473 -0.62 9.41 -20.44
CA TYR A 473 -1.89 10.01 -20.03
C TYR A 473 -1.71 11.37 -19.36
N LEU A 474 -0.65 11.58 -18.57
CA LEU A 474 -0.42 12.86 -17.92
C LEU A 474 -0.12 13.98 -18.93
N ASN A 475 0.64 13.68 -19.97
CA ASN A 475 1.13 14.67 -20.93
C ASN A 475 0.37 14.67 -22.26
N GLY A 476 -0.57 13.74 -22.47
CA GLY A 476 -1.28 13.57 -23.74
C GLY A 476 -0.38 13.07 -24.88
N ILE A 477 0.57 12.16 -24.58
CA ILE A 477 1.50 11.62 -25.58
C ILE A 477 0.88 10.40 -26.24
N GLY A 478 0.59 10.49 -27.54
CA GLY A 478 -0.09 9.43 -28.31
C GLY A 478 -1.53 9.16 -27.89
N THR A 479 -2.09 9.99 -26.99
CA THR A 479 -3.45 9.89 -26.45
C THR A 479 -3.90 11.25 -25.90
N THR A 480 -5.15 11.39 -25.48
CA THR A 480 -5.64 12.61 -24.82
C THR A 480 -5.21 12.65 -23.35
N LYS A 481 -4.92 13.84 -22.82
CA LYS A 481 -4.57 14.03 -21.41
C LYS A 481 -5.68 13.53 -20.46
N ASP A 482 -5.32 12.71 -19.48
CA ASP A 482 -6.23 12.08 -18.52
C ASP A 482 -5.51 11.86 -17.18
N GLU A 483 -5.69 12.77 -16.22
CA GLU A 483 -4.94 12.74 -14.96
C GLU A 483 -5.37 11.60 -14.03
N GLU A 484 -6.63 11.17 -14.09
CA GLU A 484 -7.15 10.07 -13.28
C GLU A 484 -6.56 8.74 -13.76
N LYS A 485 -6.52 8.48 -15.08
CA LYS A 485 -5.82 7.30 -15.61
C LYS A 485 -4.33 7.35 -15.33
N ALA A 486 -3.70 8.52 -15.44
CA ALA A 486 -2.29 8.66 -15.09
C ALA A 486 -2.04 8.24 -13.63
N PHE A 487 -2.89 8.70 -12.70
CA PHE A 487 -2.84 8.30 -11.30
C PHE A 487 -2.97 6.79 -11.12
N GLN A 488 -3.96 6.14 -11.75
CA GLN A 488 -4.17 4.69 -11.64
C GLN A 488 -2.96 3.89 -12.15
N TRP A 489 -2.31 4.32 -13.23
CA TRP A 489 -1.13 3.64 -13.75
C TRP A 489 0.13 3.90 -12.92
N TYR A 490 0.32 5.11 -12.38
CA TYR A 490 1.38 5.36 -11.41
C TYR A 490 1.19 4.54 -10.13
N LEU A 491 -0.04 4.35 -9.66
CA LEU A 491 -0.34 3.49 -8.50
C LEU A 491 0.13 2.05 -8.76
N LYS A 492 -0.29 1.45 -9.89
CA LYS A 492 0.16 0.10 -10.26
C LYS A 492 1.68 0.00 -10.40
N SER A 493 2.31 1.01 -11.02
CA SER A 493 3.77 1.06 -11.17
C SER A 493 4.49 1.12 -9.82
N ALA A 494 4.00 1.95 -8.90
CA ALA A 494 4.55 2.12 -7.56
C ALA A 494 4.38 0.87 -6.69
N GLU A 495 3.22 0.22 -6.74
CA GLU A 495 2.93 -1.06 -6.08
C GLU A 495 3.80 -2.20 -6.66
N GLY A 496 4.08 -2.16 -7.97
CA GLY A 496 5.05 -3.03 -8.64
C GLY A 496 6.51 -2.71 -8.30
N GLY A 497 6.79 -1.82 -7.35
CA GLY A 497 8.13 -1.50 -6.85
C GLY A 497 8.94 -0.54 -7.71
N ASN A 498 8.33 0.15 -8.68
CA ASN A 498 9.07 1.11 -9.50
C ASN A 498 9.38 2.40 -8.72
N ILE A 499 10.66 2.67 -8.47
CA ILE A 499 11.09 3.83 -7.67
C ILE A 499 10.66 5.18 -8.26
N ASN A 500 10.64 5.33 -9.59
CA ASN A 500 10.18 6.55 -10.26
C ASN A 500 8.64 6.63 -10.23
N GLY A 501 7.95 5.49 -10.33
CA GLY A 501 6.51 5.38 -10.12
C GLY A 501 6.10 5.84 -8.72
N GLN A 502 6.84 5.40 -7.69
CA GLN A 502 6.63 5.82 -6.30
C GLN A 502 6.82 7.33 -6.13
N PHE A 503 7.88 7.92 -6.70
CA PHE A 503 8.09 9.37 -6.69
C PHE A 503 6.95 10.13 -7.39
N ASN A 504 6.56 9.70 -8.59
CA ASN A 504 5.50 10.34 -9.36
C ASN A 504 4.14 10.23 -8.66
N LEU A 505 3.86 9.10 -8.02
CA LEU A 505 2.66 8.91 -7.21
C LEU A 505 2.67 9.84 -5.98
N GLY A 506 3.82 10.00 -5.33
CA GLY A 506 4.01 11.01 -4.28
C GLY A 506 3.65 12.41 -4.76
N ASN A 507 4.12 12.80 -5.95
CA ASN A 507 3.75 14.08 -6.58
C ASN A 507 2.26 14.20 -6.88
N ARG A 508 1.57 13.10 -7.24
CA ARG A 508 0.13 13.14 -7.47
C ARG A 508 -0.64 13.39 -6.19
N TYR A 509 -0.27 12.71 -5.11
CA TYR A 509 -0.88 12.91 -3.79
C TYR A 509 -0.57 14.29 -3.20
N LEU A 510 0.66 14.81 -3.36
CA LEU A 510 1.02 16.13 -2.85
C LEU A 510 0.22 17.26 -3.52
N ASN A 511 -0.01 17.13 -4.83
CA ASN A 511 -0.69 18.15 -5.62
C ASN A 511 -2.21 17.94 -5.75
N GLY A 512 -2.73 16.75 -5.43
CA GLY A 512 -4.12 16.38 -5.71
C GLY A 512 -4.44 16.29 -7.21
N SER A 513 -3.47 15.84 -8.03
CA SER A 513 -3.66 15.68 -9.48
C SER A 513 -4.11 14.24 -9.79
N GLY A 514 -5.31 14.11 -10.36
CA GLY A 514 -5.96 12.81 -10.60
C GLY A 514 -6.45 12.09 -9.33
N THR A 515 -6.33 12.73 -8.16
CA THR A 515 -6.75 12.20 -6.85
C THR A 515 -6.94 13.35 -5.86
N THR A 516 -7.46 13.10 -4.66
CA THR A 516 -7.51 14.12 -3.60
C THR A 516 -6.12 14.34 -2.98
N LYS A 517 -5.78 15.60 -2.67
CA LYS A 517 -4.51 15.94 -2.00
C LYS A 517 -4.38 15.18 -0.66
N ASP A 518 -3.25 14.51 -0.45
CA ASP A 518 -2.96 13.68 0.73
C ASP A 518 -1.45 13.73 1.04
N GLU A 519 -1.06 14.61 1.96
CA GLU A 519 0.35 14.86 2.27
C GLU A 519 1.01 13.67 2.99
N GLU A 520 0.27 12.92 3.80
CA GLU A 520 0.79 11.73 4.51
C GLU A 520 1.12 10.61 3.52
N LYS A 521 0.22 10.34 2.56
CA LYS A 521 0.54 9.38 1.49
C LYS A 521 1.65 9.87 0.59
N ALA A 522 1.71 11.18 0.28
CA ALA A 522 2.81 11.74 -0.48
C ALA A 522 4.15 11.45 0.22
N PHE A 523 4.25 11.75 1.52
CA PHE A 523 5.42 11.45 2.34
C PHE A 523 5.78 9.96 2.32
N GLN A 524 4.82 9.07 2.53
CA GLN A 524 5.08 7.61 2.52
C GLN A 524 5.62 7.11 1.16
N TRP A 525 5.08 7.60 0.05
CA TRP A 525 5.54 7.21 -1.28
C TRP A 525 6.89 7.82 -1.65
N TYR A 526 7.15 9.08 -1.26
CA TYR A 526 8.47 9.67 -1.38
C TYR A 526 9.52 8.91 -0.55
N LEU A 527 9.15 8.45 0.64
CA LEU A 527 10.06 7.72 1.53
C LEU A 527 10.44 6.37 0.92
N LYS A 528 9.46 5.61 0.40
CA LYS A 528 9.72 4.36 -0.34
C LYS A 528 10.63 4.60 -1.55
N SER A 529 10.39 5.68 -2.29
CA SER A 529 11.22 6.06 -3.44
C SER A 529 12.65 6.40 -3.02
N ALA A 530 12.81 7.17 -1.95
CA ALA A 530 14.10 7.57 -1.39
C ALA A 530 14.89 6.38 -0.84
N GLU A 531 14.24 5.47 -0.11
CA GLU A 531 14.83 4.21 0.38
C GLU A 531 15.23 3.29 -0.77
N GLY A 532 14.49 3.34 -1.88
CA GLY A 532 14.83 2.69 -3.15
C GLY A 532 15.98 3.33 -3.93
N GLY A 533 16.59 4.41 -3.41
CA GLY A 533 17.75 5.07 -4.01
C GLY A 533 17.42 6.22 -4.98
N ASN A 534 16.16 6.68 -5.05
CA ASN A 534 15.78 7.78 -5.93
C ASN A 534 16.19 9.14 -5.33
N SER A 535 17.08 9.87 -6.00
CA SER A 535 17.59 11.15 -5.49
C SER A 535 16.53 12.27 -5.49
N PHE A 536 15.54 12.26 -6.39
CA PHE A 536 14.41 13.20 -6.32
C PHE A 536 13.50 12.90 -5.13
N GLY A 537 13.25 11.62 -4.84
CA GLY A 537 12.56 11.18 -3.64
C GLY A 537 13.29 11.62 -2.37
N MET A 538 14.63 11.49 -2.32
CA MET A 538 15.44 11.97 -1.19
C MET A 538 15.32 13.48 -0.99
N ASP A 539 15.40 14.26 -2.07
CA ASP A 539 15.19 15.72 -2.04
C ASP A 539 13.80 16.08 -1.48
N HIS A 540 12.74 15.43 -1.98
CA HIS A 540 11.38 15.72 -1.54
C HIS A 540 11.11 15.26 -0.11
N ILE A 541 11.77 14.20 0.37
CA ILE A 541 11.75 13.83 1.78
C ILE A 541 12.46 14.87 2.65
N GLY A 542 13.59 15.39 2.20
CA GLY A 542 14.24 16.54 2.86
C GLY A 542 13.28 17.71 3.01
N TYR A 543 12.60 18.06 1.92
CA TYR A 543 11.59 19.12 1.88
C TYR A 543 10.40 18.85 2.79
N CYS A 544 9.89 17.61 2.84
CA CYS A 544 8.83 17.21 3.74
C CYS A 544 9.23 17.36 5.20
N TYR A 545 10.44 16.98 5.58
CA TYR A 545 10.93 17.15 6.95
C TYR A 545 11.20 18.61 7.30
N GLU A 546 11.72 19.43 6.40
CA GLU A 546 11.95 20.85 6.64
C GLU A 546 10.65 21.63 6.88
N ASN A 547 9.58 21.26 6.16
CA ASN A 547 8.30 21.97 6.17
C ASN A 547 7.20 21.28 6.99
N GLY A 548 7.43 20.05 7.48
CA GLY A 548 6.42 19.25 8.17
C GLY A 548 5.26 18.79 7.27
N ILE A 549 5.55 18.44 6.01
CA ILE A 549 4.55 18.00 5.03
C ILE A 549 4.39 16.48 5.14
N GLY A 550 3.21 16.03 5.60
CA GLY A 550 2.93 14.60 5.81
C GLY A 550 3.73 13.95 6.96
N THR A 551 4.56 14.72 7.66
CA THR A 551 5.40 14.30 8.79
C THR A 551 5.61 15.47 9.75
N ILE A 552 6.22 15.23 10.91
CA ILE A 552 6.61 16.30 11.84
C ILE A 552 7.86 16.99 11.30
N LYS A 553 7.92 18.32 11.42
CA LYS A 553 9.08 19.11 11.04
C LYS A 553 10.33 18.64 11.81
N ASP A 554 11.40 18.33 11.10
CA ASP A 554 12.65 17.76 11.64
C ASP A 554 13.83 18.21 10.77
N ASP A 555 14.41 19.37 11.12
CA ASP A 555 15.46 19.99 10.32
C ASP A 555 16.74 19.13 10.24
N GLU A 556 17.05 18.35 11.29
CA GLU A 556 18.20 17.44 11.30
C GLU A 556 18.01 16.32 10.28
N LYS A 557 16.82 15.70 10.21
CA LYS A 557 16.51 14.73 9.15
C LYS A 557 16.45 15.38 7.78
N ALA A 558 15.94 16.61 7.66
CA ALA A 558 15.93 17.33 6.40
C ALA A 558 17.35 17.47 5.84
N PHE A 559 18.29 17.95 6.66
CA PHE A 559 19.70 18.04 6.32
C PHE A 559 20.30 16.70 5.87
N GLN A 560 20.05 15.61 6.61
CA GLN A 560 20.55 14.27 6.26
C GLN A 560 20.04 13.78 4.90
N TRP A 561 18.77 14.03 4.58
CA TRP A 561 18.19 13.64 3.30
C TRP A 561 18.64 14.52 2.13
N TYR A 562 18.77 15.83 2.33
CA TYR A 562 19.35 16.72 1.34
C TYR A 562 20.81 16.37 1.04
N LEU A 563 21.59 16.01 2.07
CA LEU A 563 22.97 15.53 1.89
C LEU A 563 23.02 14.28 1.01
N LYS A 564 22.22 13.25 1.31
CA LYS A 564 22.14 12.03 0.49
C LYS A 564 21.69 12.32 -0.95
N SER A 565 20.72 13.21 -1.12
CA SER A 565 20.25 13.65 -2.43
C SER A 565 21.36 14.33 -3.23
N ALA A 566 22.11 15.22 -2.58
CA ALA A 566 23.24 15.94 -3.17
C ALA A 566 24.41 15.02 -3.55
N GLU A 567 24.73 14.03 -2.70
CA GLU A 567 25.70 12.96 -2.98
C GLU A 567 25.26 12.09 -4.17
N GLY A 568 23.95 11.86 -4.31
CA GLY A 568 23.33 11.23 -5.48
C GLY A 568 23.34 12.10 -6.75
N GLY A 569 23.95 13.28 -6.72
CA GLY A 569 24.07 14.19 -7.86
C GLY A 569 22.83 15.01 -8.18
N ASN A 570 21.84 15.05 -7.28
CA ASN A 570 20.64 15.87 -7.48
C ASN A 570 20.95 17.35 -7.29
N ARG A 571 20.76 18.15 -8.33
CA ARG A 571 21.02 19.60 -8.32
C ARG A 571 20.12 20.40 -7.38
N ASN A 572 18.87 19.97 -7.16
CA ASN A 572 17.97 20.59 -6.17
C ASN A 572 18.42 20.22 -4.75
N GLY A 573 18.79 18.96 -4.54
CA GLY A 573 19.37 18.51 -3.26
C GLY A 573 20.65 19.28 -2.92
N GLN A 574 21.52 19.56 -3.90
CA GLN A 574 22.71 20.39 -3.74
C GLN A 574 22.37 21.85 -3.38
N HIS A 575 21.33 22.43 -3.99
CA HIS A 575 20.85 23.78 -3.66
C HIS A 575 20.29 23.84 -2.23
N ASN A 576 19.41 22.91 -1.88
CA ASN A 576 18.82 22.81 -0.54
C ASN A 576 19.87 22.54 0.54
N LEU A 577 20.90 21.74 0.24
CA LEU A 577 22.05 21.55 1.12
C LEU A 577 22.84 22.85 1.32
N GLY A 578 22.99 23.66 0.28
CA GLY A 578 23.55 25.00 0.37
C GLY A 578 22.76 25.89 1.33
N ASN A 579 21.43 25.90 1.21
CA ASN A 579 20.53 26.62 2.11
C ASN A 579 20.68 26.15 3.57
N CYS A 580 20.79 24.83 3.77
CA CYS A 580 21.00 24.28 5.10
C CYS A 580 22.28 24.80 5.76
N TYR A 581 23.39 24.85 5.01
CA TYR A 581 24.65 25.37 5.53
C TYR A 581 24.65 26.89 5.72
N GLN A 582 23.98 27.65 4.85
CA GLN A 582 23.91 29.11 4.96
C GLN A 582 23.04 29.55 6.14
N GLU A 583 21.87 28.93 6.31
CA GLU A 583 20.88 29.31 7.31
C GLU A 583 20.98 28.50 8.61
N GLY A 584 21.76 27.42 8.63
CA GLY A 584 21.92 26.54 9.79
C GLY A 584 20.72 25.63 10.03
N ILE A 585 20.07 25.15 8.96
CA ILE A 585 18.92 24.24 9.02
C ILE A 585 19.45 22.83 9.24
N GLY A 586 19.20 22.27 10.43
CA GLY A 586 19.62 20.91 10.79
C GLY A 586 21.13 20.71 10.96
N THR A 587 21.92 21.78 10.82
CA THR A 587 23.37 21.79 10.89
C THR A 587 23.86 23.16 11.35
N THR A 588 25.15 23.31 11.61
CA THR A 588 25.74 24.62 11.92
C THR A 588 26.04 25.40 10.64
N LYS A 589 25.65 26.68 10.60
CA LYS A 589 26.50 27.82 10.19
C LYS A 589 27.78 27.50 9.40
N ASP A 590 27.78 27.23 8.10
CA ASP A 590 29.02 26.97 7.33
C ASP A 590 28.98 27.57 5.92
N TYR A 591 29.35 28.84 5.81
CA TYR A 591 29.27 29.58 4.55
C TYR A 591 30.18 29.03 3.44
N GLU A 592 31.30 28.39 3.79
CA GLU A 592 32.19 27.82 2.78
C GLU A 592 31.59 26.55 2.17
N LYS A 593 30.98 25.68 2.99
CA LYS A 593 30.20 24.55 2.47
C LYS A 593 28.94 24.98 1.75
N ALA A 594 28.29 26.07 2.16
CA ALA A 594 27.17 26.65 1.44
C ALA A 594 27.59 27.03 0.02
N PHE A 595 28.67 27.82 -0.11
CA PHE A 595 29.25 28.22 -1.39
C PHE A 595 29.59 27.01 -2.28
N GLN A 596 30.25 25.98 -1.75
CA GLN A 596 30.60 24.78 -2.51
C GLN A 596 29.35 24.00 -2.99
N SER A 597 28.28 23.99 -2.21
CA SER A 597 27.03 23.30 -2.55
C SER A 597 26.26 24.06 -3.63
N TYR A 598 26.16 25.39 -3.51
CA TYR A 598 25.59 26.26 -4.54
C TYR A 598 26.38 26.19 -5.84
N LEU A 599 27.71 26.14 -5.79
CA LEU A 599 28.57 25.99 -6.97
C LEU A 599 28.22 24.73 -7.76
N LYS A 600 28.17 23.56 -7.09
CA LYS A 600 27.81 22.29 -7.74
C LYS A 600 26.40 22.35 -8.33
N SER A 601 25.45 22.92 -7.60
CA SER A 601 24.06 23.08 -8.06
C SER A 601 23.97 23.96 -9.32
N ALA A 602 24.70 25.09 -9.31
CA ALA A 602 24.73 26.04 -10.41
C ALA A 602 25.40 25.49 -11.67
N GLU A 603 26.49 24.74 -11.52
CA GLU A 603 27.17 24.00 -12.60
C GLU A 603 26.27 22.88 -13.16
N GLY A 604 25.46 22.25 -12.32
CA GLY A 604 24.40 21.32 -12.70
C GLY A 604 23.18 21.99 -13.37
N GLY A 605 23.20 23.30 -13.57
CA GLY A 605 22.18 24.07 -14.27
C GLY A 605 20.91 24.33 -13.45
N ASN A 606 20.95 24.26 -12.12
CA ASN A 606 19.84 24.72 -11.28
C ASN A 606 19.83 26.25 -11.23
N THR A 607 18.73 26.87 -11.60
CA THR A 607 18.64 28.33 -11.77
C THR A 607 18.60 29.09 -10.43
N SER A 608 18.02 28.51 -9.38
CA SER A 608 18.09 29.05 -8.01
C SER A 608 19.51 28.93 -7.43
N GLY A 609 20.19 27.81 -7.67
CA GLY A 609 21.61 27.65 -7.32
C GLY A 609 22.50 28.66 -8.04
N GLN A 610 22.22 28.97 -9.31
CA GLN A 610 22.91 30.04 -10.05
C GLN A 610 22.66 31.42 -9.44
N LEU A 611 21.41 31.72 -9.05
CA LEU A 611 21.07 32.96 -8.34
C LEU A 611 21.83 33.08 -7.02
N ASP A 612 21.78 32.04 -6.19
CA ASP A 612 22.41 32.05 -4.87
C ASP A 612 23.94 32.06 -4.94
N LEU A 613 24.53 31.44 -5.96
CA LEU A 613 25.95 31.59 -6.23
C LEU A 613 26.32 33.03 -6.64
N GLY A 614 25.46 33.69 -7.42
CA GLY A 614 25.58 35.12 -7.70
C GLY A 614 25.52 35.96 -6.42
N ASN A 615 24.56 35.67 -5.54
CA ASN A 615 24.43 36.30 -4.23
C ASN A 615 25.67 36.07 -3.35
N CYS A 616 26.28 34.88 -3.40
CA CYS A 616 27.50 34.58 -2.65
C CYS A 616 28.66 35.49 -3.06
N TYR A 617 28.86 35.65 -4.37
CA TYR A 617 29.87 36.57 -4.91
C TYR A 617 29.54 38.04 -4.65
N MET A 618 28.28 38.43 -4.59
CA MET A 618 27.89 39.82 -4.31
C MET A 618 28.08 40.18 -2.83
N ASN A 619 27.68 39.27 -1.93
CA ASN A 619 27.53 39.51 -0.50
C ASN A 619 28.64 38.92 0.38
N ARG A 620 29.70 38.35 -0.24
CA ARG A 620 30.85 37.73 0.46
C ARG A 620 30.48 36.50 1.31
N ILE A 621 29.54 35.69 0.83
CA ILE A 621 29.11 34.47 1.51
C ILE A 621 30.02 33.33 1.08
N GLY A 622 30.92 32.88 1.96
CA GLY A 622 31.84 31.76 1.70
C GLY A 622 32.93 32.04 0.65
N THR A 623 32.96 33.24 0.06
CA THR A 623 33.92 33.68 -0.95
C THR A 623 34.17 35.19 -0.84
N THR A 624 35.19 35.70 -1.54
CA THR A 624 35.42 37.14 -1.68
C THR A 624 34.45 37.78 -2.67
N LYS A 625 34.17 39.07 -2.49
CA LYS A 625 33.29 39.82 -3.40
C LYS A 625 33.84 39.86 -4.82
N ASP A 626 33.03 39.51 -5.81
CA ASP A 626 33.39 39.50 -7.24
C ASP A 626 32.16 39.85 -8.09
N GLU A 627 32.02 41.12 -8.46
CA GLU A 627 30.83 41.64 -9.16
C GLU A 627 30.71 41.10 -10.58
N GLU A 628 31.83 40.84 -11.26
CA GLU A 628 31.82 40.29 -12.61
C GLU A 628 31.31 38.85 -12.60
N LYS A 629 31.76 38.03 -11.65
CA LYS A 629 31.21 36.67 -11.49
C LYS A 629 29.76 36.68 -11.03
N ALA A 630 29.38 37.58 -10.13
CA ALA A 630 27.98 37.73 -9.73
C ALA A 630 27.07 38.01 -10.94
N PHE A 631 27.47 38.98 -11.79
CA PHE A 631 26.77 39.29 -13.03
C PHE A 631 26.64 38.07 -13.95
N GLN A 632 27.73 37.32 -14.19
CA GLN A 632 27.70 36.13 -15.06
C GLN A 632 26.73 35.05 -14.56
N TRP A 633 26.64 34.85 -13.25
CA TRP A 633 25.72 33.87 -12.66
C TRP A 633 24.27 34.35 -12.63
N TYR A 634 24.02 35.63 -12.34
CA TYR A 634 22.69 36.22 -12.48
C TYR A 634 22.20 36.14 -13.94
N LEU A 635 23.08 36.36 -14.92
CA LEU A 635 22.74 36.21 -16.34
C LEU A 635 22.27 34.80 -16.68
N LYS A 636 23.02 33.77 -16.28
CA LYS A 636 22.63 32.37 -16.50
C LYS A 636 21.32 32.02 -15.81
N SER A 637 21.12 32.48 -14.57
CA SER A 637 19.89 32.27 -13.81
C SER A 637 18.68 32.91 -14.52
N ALA A 638 18.85 34.15 -14.99
CA ALA A 638 17.82 34.91 -15.70
C ALA A 638 17.44 34.31 -17.06
N GLU A 639 18.44 33.88 -17.84
CA GLU A 639 18.25 33.16 -19.11
C GLU A 639 17.60 31.79 -18.90
N GLY A 640 17.89 31.15 -17.76
CA GLY A 640 17.20 29.93 -17.31
C GLY A 640 15.77 30.17 -16.82
N GLY A 641 15.29 31.41 -16.77
CA GLY A 641 13.91 31.76 -16.44
C GLY A 641 13.63 32.02 -14.96
N ASN A 642 14.65 32.12 -14.11
CA ASN A 642 14.45 32.46 -12.69
C ASN A 642 14.06 33.94 -12.53
N ILE A 643 12.94 34.19 -11.86
CA ILE A 643 12.31 35.50 -11.73
C ILE A 643 13.18 36.48 -10.93
N ASP A 644 13.77 36.03 -9.82
CA ASP A 644 14.66 36.84 -8.98
C ASP A 644 16.02 37.06 -9.66
N GLY A 645 16.49 36.07 -10.44
CA GLY A 645 17.66 36.20 -11.31
C GLY A 645 17.45 37.28 -12.37
N GLN A 646 16.27 37.34 -12.99
CA GLN A 646 15.91 38.41 -13.92
C GLN A 646 15.87 39.78 -13.25
N PHE A 647 15.33 39.87 -12.03
CA PHE A 647 15.31 41.12 -11.25
C PHE A 647 16.73 41.58 -10.88
N ASN A 648 17.57 40.68 -10.36
CA ASN A 648 18.94 40.99 -9.98
C ASN A 648 19.82 41.35 -11.18
N LEU A 649 19.60 40.72 -12.34
CA LEU A 649 20.25 41.13 -13.58
C LEU A 649 19.80 42.53 -14.03
N GLY A 650 18.52 42.87 -13.83
CA GLY A 650 18.01 44.23 -13.99
C GLY A 650 18.76 45.22 -13.11
N ASN A 651 18.94 44.91 -11.83
CA ASN A 651 19.72 45.72 -10.87
C ASN A 651 21.18 45.89 -11.33
N CYS A 652 21.80 44.84 -11.86
CA CYS A 652 23.15 44.92 -12.40
C CYS A 652 23.27 45.92 -13.55
N TYR A 653 22.34 45.92 -14.49
CA TYR A 653 22.32 46.89 -15.60
C TYR A 653 21.93 48.29 -15.14
N GLN A 654 21.05 48.43 -14.15
CA GLN A 654 20.62 49.73 -13.62
C GLN A 654 21.76 50.48 -12.91
N GLU A 655 22.56 49.75 -12.13
CA GLU A 655 23.62 50.31 -11.28
C GLU A 655 25.04 50.12 -11.87
N GLY A 656 25.20 49.33 -12.93
CA GLY A 656 26.51 49.01 -13.51
C GLY A 656 27.34 48.05 -12.66
N ILE A 657 26.69 47.09 -11.99
CA ILE A 657 27.37 46.07 -11.15
C ILE A 657 27.88 44.95 -12.05
N GLY A 658 29.20 44.76 -12.11
CA GLY A 658 29.84 43.73 -12.94
C GLY A 658 29.65 43.92 -14.45
N THR A 659 29.05 45.03 -14.88
CA THR A 659 28.76 45.38 -16.27
C THR A 659 28.65 46.90 -16.42
N THR A 660 28.46 47.41 -17.64
CA THR A 660 28.19 48.84 -17.87
C THR A 660 26.72 49.15 -17.64
N LYS A 661 26.43 50.30 -17.02
CA LYS A 661 25.06 50.79 -16.83
C LYS A 661 24.31 50.91 -18.17
N ASP A 662 23.11 50.32 -18.24
CA ASP A 662 22.25 50.26 -19.43
C ASP A 662 20.77 50.20 -18.99
N GLU A 663 20.11 51.35 -18.93
CA GLU A 663 18.73 51.46 -18.45
C GLU A 663 17.72 50.75 -19.35
N VAL A 664 18.00 50.61 -20.65
CA VAL A 664 17.11 49.92 -21.60
C VAL A 664 17.16 48.42 -21.35
N LYS A 665 18.34 47.85 -21.14
CA LYS A 665 18.46 46.43 -20.76
C LYS A 665 17.92 46.16 -19.37
N ALA A 666 18.16 47.06 -18.41
CA ALA A 666 17.58 46.96 -17.08
C ALA A 666 16.05 46.85 -17.16
N PHE A 667 15.42 47.77 -17.90
CA PHE A 667 13.97 47.74 -18.16
C PHE A 667 13.49 46.42 -18.76
N GLN A 668 14.19 45.89 -19.78
CA GLN A 668 13.81 44.62 -20.42
C GLN A 668 13.83 43.43 -19.45
N TRP A 669 14.82 43.37 -18.56
CA TRP A 669 14.93 42.28 -17.59
C TRP A 669 13.96 42.42 -16.42
N TYR A 670 13.75 43.65 -15.91
CA TYR A 670 12.69 43.92 -14.95
C TYR A 670 11.31 43.58 -15.52
N LEU A 671 11.06 43.81 -16.81
CA LEU A 671 9.78 43.49 -17.45
C LEU A 671 9.53 41.98 -17.48
N LYS A 672 10.55 41.20 -17.84
CA LYS A 672 10.45 39.73 -17.79
C LYS A 672 10.17 39.23 -16.37
N SER A 673 10.85 39.81 -15.37
CA SER A 673 10.61 39.47 -13.95
C SER A 673 9.19 39.84 -13.50
N ALA A 674 8.70 41.02 -13.90
CA ALA A 674 7.35 41.50 -13.62
C ALA A 674 6.25 40.63 -14.26
N GLU A 675 6.45 40.25 -15.53
CA GLU A 675 5.58 39.31 -16.27
C GLU A 675 5.61 37.90 -15.65
N GLY A 676 6.76 37.51 -15.09
CA GLY A 676 6.92 36.28 -14.31
C GLY A 676 6.24 36.31 -12.94
N GLY A 677 5.79 37.48 -12.48
CA GLY A 677 5.02 37.64 -11.23
C GLY A 677 5.80 38.25 -10.05
N SER A 678 7.02 38.76 -10.25
CA SER A 678 7.74 39.50 -9.18
C SER A 678 7.00 40.78 -8.83
N ASP A 679 6.65 40.97 -7.57
CA ASP A 679 6.00 42.18 -7.07
C ASP A 679 6.97 43.38 -7.10
N ASP A 680 8.24 43.17 -6.74
CA ASP A 680 9.31 44.17 -6.89
C ASP A 680 9.57 44.51 -8.36
N GLY A 681 9.61 43.52 -9.25
CA GLY A 681 9.72 43.74 -10.69
C GLY A 681 8.55 44.56 -11.23
N GLN A 682 7.32 44.22 -10.84
CA GLN A 682 6.11 44.96 -11.21
C GLN A 682 6.13 46.40 -10.70
N PHE A 683 6.60 46.63 -9.47
CA PHE A 683 6.77 47.97 -8.91
C PHE A 683 7.78 48.79 -9.72
N VAL A 684 8.97 48.25 -9.97
CA VAL A 684 10.04 48.93 -10.72
C VAL A 684 9.60 49.24 -12.15
N ILE A 685 8.84 48.35 -12.79
CA ILE A 685 8.27 48.62 -14.13
C ILE A 685 7.20 49.71 -14.08
N GLY A 686 6.32 49.69 -13.07
CA GLY A 686 5.36 50.77 -12.84
C GLY A 686 6.06 52.12 -12.69
N HIS A 687 7.13 52.17 -11.89
CA HIS A 687 7.95 53.36 -11.69
C HIS A 687 8.72 53.77 -12.95
N SER A 688 9.19 52.81 -13.75
CA SER A 688 9.90 53.06 -15.01
C SER A 688 9.00 53.70 -16.04
N TYR A 689 7.76 53.23 -16.19
CA TYR A 689 6.76 53.86 -17.04
C TYR A 689 6.30 55.22 -16.53
N PHE A 690 6.22 55.42 -15.21
CA PHE A 690 5.85 56.70 -14.63
C PHE A 690 6.88 57.80 -14.92
N ASN A 691 8.17 57.46 -14.89
CA ASN A 691 9.27 58.41 -15.04
C ASN A 691 9.94 58.41 -16.44
N GLY A 692 9.65 57.41 -17.28
CA GLY A 692 10.32 57.23 -18.58
C GLY A 692 11.77 56.73 -18.45
N ILE A 693 12.04 55.85 -17.49
CA ILE A 693 13.38 55.26 -17.27
C ILE A 693 13.49 53.99 -18.11
N GLY A 694 14.47 53.92 -19.01
CA GLY A 694 14.67 52.78 -19.93
C GLY A 694 13.55 52.56 -20.96
N THR A 695 12.49 53.37 -20.92
CA THR A 695 11.29 53.30 -21.77
C THR A 695 10.67 54.70 -21.93
N THR A 696 9.67 54.85 -22.81
CA THR A 696 8.90 56.10 -22.90
C THR A 696 7.87 56.18 -21.77
N LYS A 697 7.67 57.38 -21.21
CA LYS A 697 6.67 57.64 -20.17
C LYS A 697 5.26 57.21 -20.64
N ASP A 698 4.57 56.41 -19.83
CA ASP A 698 3.23 55.86 -20.10
C ASP A 698 2.46 55.73 -18.78
N GLU A 699 1.62 56.72 -18.47
CA GLU A 699 0.96 56.83 -17.16
C GLU A 699 -0.10 55.74 -16.94
N GLU A 700 -0.75 55.27 -18.00
CA GLU A 700 -1.76 54.20 -17.93
C GLU A 700 -1.09 52.86 -17.62
N LYS A 701 0.01 52.52 -18.31
CA LYS A 701 0.79 51.32 -17.97
C LYS A 701 1.41 51.39 -16.58
N ALA A 702 1.89 52.57 -16.17
CA ALA A 702 2.41 52.77 -14.82
C ALA A 702 1.36 52.42 -13.75
N PHE A 703 0.12 52.90 -13.92
CA PHE A 703 -0.99 52.57 -13.04
C PHE A 703 -1.28 51.06 -13.01
N GLN A 704 -1.38 50.41 -14.17
CA GLN A 704 -1.68 48.98 -14.26
C GLN A 704 -0.63 48.11 -13.56
N TRP A 705 0.66 48.43 -13.70
CA TRP A 705 1.73 47.68 -13.06
C TRP A 705 1.83 47.94 -11.55
N HIS A 706 1.67 49.18 -11.09
CA HIS A 706 1.58 49.47 -9.66
C HIS A 706 0.35 48.79 -9.00
N LEU A 707 -0.78 48.70 -9.71
CA LEU A 707 -1.95 47.97 -9.23
C LEU A 707 -1.65 46.48 -9.02
N LYS A 708 -1.08 45.81 -10.03
CA LYS A 708 -0.68 44.40 -9.93
C LYS A 708 0.31 44.14 -8.80
N SER A 709 1.31 45.02 -8.64
CA SER A 709 2.31 44.92 -7.58
C SER A 709 1.67 45.11 -6.19
N ALA A 710 0.75 46.07 -6.04
CA ALA A 710 0.02 46.29 -4.80
C ALA A 710 -0.90 45.10 -4.45
N GLU A 711 -1.58 44.50 -5.43
CA GLU A 711 -2.38 43.28 -5.27
C GLU A 711 -1.53 42.07 -4.84
N SER A 712 -0.29 42.02 -5.33
CA SER A 712 0.71 41.00 -4.94
C SER A 712 1.34 41.27 -3.57
N GLY A 713 1.03 42.42 -2.94
CA GLY A 713 1.41 42.73 -1.57
C GLY A 713 2.55 43.73 -1.41
N ASN A 714 3.04 44.38 -2.47
CA ASN A 714 4.10 45.39 -2.37
C ASN A 714 3.59 46.69 -1.72
N ILE A 715 4.29 47.17 -0.69
CA ILE A 715 3.87 48.30 0.14
C ILE A 715 4.07 49.65 -0.57
N ASP A 716 5.18 49.80 -1.29
CA ASP A 716 5.52 51.03 -2.03
C ASP A 716 4.57 51.21 -3.23
N ALA A 717 4.25 50.11 -3.92
CA ALA A 717 3.25 50.08 -4.97
C ALA A 717 1.86 50.50 -4.45
N GLN A 718 1.48 50.04 -3.25
CA GLN A 718 0.22 50.41 -2.62
C GLN A 718 0.14 51.91 -2.31
N TYR A 719 1.25 52.56 -1.94
CA TYR A 719 1.32 54.01 -1.80
C TYR A 719 1.23 54.73 -3.16
N ASN A 720 2.00 54.29 -4.15
CA ASN A 720 1.99 54.89 -5.49
C ASN A 720 0.62 54.77 -6.15
N LEU A 721 -0.12 53.68 -5.91
CA LEU A 721 -1.51 53.54 -6.34
C LEU A 721 -2.41 54.64 -5.75
N GLY A 722 -2.17 55.01 -4.49
CA GLY A 722 -2.81 56.16 -3.86
C GLY A 722 -2.50 57.48 -4.56
N VAL A 723 -1.25 57.68 -4.99
CA VAL A 723 -0.83 58.84 -5.80
C VAL A 723 -1.57 58.88 -7.13
N HIS A 724 -1.64 57.77 -7.85
CA HIS A 724 -2.37 57.69 -9.12
C HIS A 724 -3.85 58.08 -8.98
N TYR A 725 -4.55 57.57 -7.96
CA TYR A 725 -5.94 57.93 -7.70
C TYR A 725 -6.11 59.39 -7.24
N MET A 726 -5.16 59.93 -6.48
CA MET A 726 -5.21 61.32 -6.00
C MET A 726 -5.00 62.34 -7.12
N THR A 727 -4.07 62.06 -8.04
CA THR A 727 -3.73 62.97 -9.13
C THR A 727 -4.55 62.73 -10.40
N GLY A 728 -5.12 61.52 -10.57
CA GLY A 728 -5.76 61.09 -11.81
C GLY A 728 -4.77 60.71 -12.91
N PHE A 729 -3.52 60.35 -12.58
CA PHE A 729 -2.53 59.90 -13.56
C PHE A 729 -2.77 58.44 -13.93
N GLY A 730 -3.02 58.18 -15.21
CA GLY A 730 -3.27 56.82 -15.74
C GLY A 730 -4.60 56.20 -15.32
N THR A 731 -5.42 56.91 -14.54
CA THR A 731 -6.72 56.44 -14.05
C THR A 731 -7.63 57.65 -13.74
N ALA A 732 -8.93 57.41 -13.56
CA ALA A 732 -9.83 58.47 -13.12
C ALA A 732 -9.47 58.90 -11.69
N LYS A 733 -9.45 60.22 -11.45
CA LYS A 733 -9.24 60.78 -10.12
C LYS A 733 -10.31 60.26 -9.16
N ASP A 734 -9.88 59.64 -8.07
CA ASP A 734 -10.75 59.00 -7.06
C ASP A 734 -10.13 59.21 -5.68
N GLU A 735 -10.47 60.32 -5.03
CA GLU A 735 -9.87 60.74 -3.76
C GLU A 735 -10.17 59.75 -2.62
N GLU A 736 -11.29 59.02 -2.69
CA GLU A 736 -11.65 58.01 -1.70
C GLU A 736 -10.76 56.78 -1.82
N LYS A 737 -10.59 56.25 -3.03
CA LYS A 737 -9.65 55.13 -3.27
C LYS A 737 -8.21 55.53 -2.99
N ALA A 738 -7.83 56.76 -3.31
CA ALA A 738 -6.51 57.28 -2.97
C ALA A 738 -6.23 57.21 -1.48
N LEU A 739 -7.18 57.70 -0.67
CA LEU A 739 -7.10 57.66 0.78
C LEU A 739 -7.05 56.23 1.33
N GLN A 740 -7.86 55.32 0.78
CA GLN A 740 -7.82 53.90 1.15
C GLN A 740 -6.45 53.26 0.84
N CYS A 741 -5.84 53.58 -0.31
CA CYS A 741 -4.52 53.08 -0.69
C CYS A 741 -3.43 53.61 0.24
N TYR A 742 -3.44 54.91 0.57
CA TYR A 742 -2.51 55.50 1.52
C TYR A 742 -2.65 54.93 2.94
N LEU A 743 -3.88 54.64 3.38
CA LEU A 743 -4.13 53.98 4.68
C LEU A 743 -3.54 52.57 4.69
N LYS A 744 -3.82 51.76 3.66
CA LYS A 744 -3.29 50.40 3.56
C LYS A 744 -1.76 50.35 3.54
N SER A 745 -1.11 51.30 2.86
CA SER A 745 0.36 51.36 2.88
C SER A 745 0.90 51.84 4.24
N ALA A 746 0.24 52.82 4.87
CA ALA A 746 0.60 53.31 6.20
C ALA A 746 0.47 52.25 7.31
N GLU A 747 -0.60 51.45 7.28
CA GLU A 747 -0.85 50.32 8.21
C GLU A 747 0.22 49.25 8.13
N ARG A 748 0.81 49.06 6.94
CA ARG A 748 1.91 48.12 6.71
C ARG A 748 3.30 48.74 6.92
N GLY A 749 3.36 49.98 7.41
CA GLY A 749 4.60 50.65 7.83
C GLY A 749 5.22 51.63 6.83
N HIS A 750 4.53 52.02 5.75
CA HIS A 750 5.08 52.97 4.77
C HIS A 750 5.18 54.40 5.34
N GLU A 751 6.39 54.90 5.55
CA GLU A 751 6.67 56.18 6.23
C GLU A 751 6.00 57.38 5.54
N ILE A 752 6.12 57.47 4.21
CA ILE A 752 5.52 58.58 3.44
C ILE A 752 3.99 58.46 3.40
N GLY A 753 3.47 57.23 3.44
CA GLY A 753 2.02 56.97 3.51
C GLY A 753 1.44 57.49 4.82
N GLN A 754 2.12 57.21 5.94
CA GLN A 754 1.76 57.73 7.26
C GLN A 754 1.76 59.26 7.28
N ALA A 755 2.82 59.90 6.76
CA ALA A 755 2.90 61.36 6.66
C ALA A 755 1.82 61.98 5.74
N THR A 756 1.49 61.30 4.65
CA THR A 756 0.45 61.74 3.70
C THR A 756 -0.92 61.71 4.34
N ILE A 757 -1.26 60.63 5.04
CA ILE A 757 -2.50 60.53 5.84
C ILE A 757 -2.57 61.64 6.90
N GLU A 758 -1.47 61.92 7.60
CA GLU A 758 -1.39 63.01 8.56
C GLU A 758 -1.73 64.39 7.93
N SER A 759 -1.23 64.65 6.72
CA SER A 759 -1.51 65.89 5.97
C SER A 759 -2.97 66.01 5.53
N PHE A 760 -3.57 64.94 4.99
CA PHE A 760 -4.98 64.93 4.55
C PHE A 760 -5.94 65.32 5.68
N TYR A 761 -5.69 64.81 6.89
CA TYR A 761 -6.53 65.13 8.04
C TYR A 761 -6.29 66.53 8.62
N ARG A 762 -5.12 67.15 8.40
CA ARG A 762 -4.81 68.52 8.84
C ARG A 762 -5.59 69.57 8.05
N ASP A 763 -5.76 69.37 6.74
CA ASP A 763 -6.43 70.33 5.84
C ASP A 763 -7.97 70.28 5.95
N GLU A 764 -8.56 69.10 6.12
CA GLU A 764 -10.00 68.94 6.31
C GLU A 764 -10.50 69.65 7.60
N TYR A 765 -9.67 69.68 8.64
CA TYR A 765 -9.94 70.38 9.90
C TYR A 765 -9.85 71.90 9.80
N GLN A 766 -8.97 72.46 8.96
CA GLN A 766 -8.95 73.91 8.71
C GLN A 766 -10.25 74.38 8.05
N ILE A 767 -10.77 73.62 7.09
CA ILE A 767 -12.04 73.93 6.39
C ILE A 767 -13.25 73.86 7.34
N LEU A 768 -13.30 72.87 8.23
CA LEU A 768 -14.36 72.73 9.26
C LEU A 768 -14.27 73.83 10.34
N THR A 769 -13.06 74.26 10.70
CA THR A 769 -12.83 75.33 11.69
C THR A 769 -13.28 76.70 11.16
N ILE A 770 -13.06 76.99 9.87
CA ILE A 770 -13.54 78.21 9.19
C ILE A 770 -15.08 78.27 9.14
N LYS A 771 -15.76 77.14 8.90
CA LYS A 771 -17.24 77.05 8.91
C LYS A 771 -17.83 77.22 10.33
N LYS A 772 -17.16 76.69 11.37
CA LYS A 772 -17.61 76.77 12.77
C LYS A 772 -17.45 78.17 13.37
N TYR A 773 -16.41 78.92 12.99
CA TYR A 773 -16.22 80.32 13.43
C TYR A 773 -17.21 81.29 12.75
N ARG A 774 -17.59 81.06 11.49
CA ARG A 774 -18.66 81.83 10.81
C ARG A 774 -20.03 81.69 11.49
N ASN A 775 -20.32 80.52 12.07
CA ASN A 775 -21.58 80.26 12.77
C ASN A 775 -21.58 80.79 14.22
N LYS A 776 -20.42 80.84 14.90
CA LYS A 776 -20.30 81.47 16.23
C LYS A 776 -20.44 83.00 16.19
N LEU A 777 -19.98 83.67 15.13
CA LEU A 777 -20.15 85.12 14.95
C LEU A 777 -21.62 85.55 14.69
N LYS A 778 -22.50 84.62 14.29
CA LYS A 778 -23.95 84.89 14.14
C LYS A 778 -24.74 84.73 15.44
N GLN A 779 -24.18 84.11 16.48
CA GLN A 779 -24.89 83.83 17.75
C GLN A 779 -24.46 84.75 18.92
N SER A 780 -23.48 85.63 18.73
CA SER A 780 -23.01 86.57 19.76
C SER A 780 -23.38 88.03 19.49
N ALA A 781 -24.43 88.29 18.70
CA ALA A 781 -24.93 89.64 18.41
C ALA A 781 -25.99 90.17 19.42
N ASP A 782 -26.28 89.42 20.49
CA ASP A 782 -27.16 89.86 21.58
C ASP A 782 -26.43 89.78 22.92
N ARG A 783 -25.68 90.83 23.24
CA ARG A 783 -25.68 91.51 24.56
C ARG A 783 -24.59 92.58 24.61
N LYS A 784 -25.01 93.76 25.05
CA LYS A 784 -24.26 95.00 25.19
C LYS A 784 -23.27 94.96 26.36
N ASP A 785 -22.24 95.78 26.17
CA ASP A 785 -21.41 96.52 27.14
C ASP A 785 -20.11 95.91 27.71
N ASN A 786 -19.03 96.52 27.21
CA ASN A 786 -17.87 97.10 27.89
C ASN A 786 -16.65 96.27 28.37
N CYS A 787 -15.55 96.56 27.65
CA CYS A 787 -14.18 96.84 28.09
C CYS A 787 -13.25 95.74 28.66
N LEU A 788 -12.20 95.52 27.85
CA LEU A 788 -10.76 95.60 28.17
C LEU A 788 -10.00 94.40 28.77
N THR A 789 -9.00 94.01 27.97
CA THR A 789 -7.61 93.61 28.31
C THR A 789 -7.30 92.32 29.08
N LEU A 790 -6.55 91.46 28.37
CA LEU A 790 -5.49 90.55 28.82
C LEU A 790 -4.88 90.86 30.20
N SER A 791 -4.81 89.85 31.08
CA SER A 791 -3.53 89.42 31.71
C SER A 791 -3.67 88.27 32.73
N LYS A 792 -2.64 87.39 32.70
CA LYS A 792 -1.91 86.72 33.80
C LYS A 792 -2.61 85.76 34.81
N LEU A 793 -2.15 84.50 34.72
CA LEU A 793 -1.93 83.41 35.72
C LEU A 793 -1.85 83.82 37.22
N PRO A 794 -2.20 82.94 38.21
CA PRO A 794 -1.21 81.99 38.79
C PRO A 794 -1.68 80.64 39.44
N ILE A 795 -0.75 79.68 39.36
CA ILE A 795 -0.28 78.51 40.18
C ILE A 795 -0.83 78.26 41.63
N LYS A 796 -1.18 76.99 42.02
CA LYS A 796 -0.47 76.04 42.98
C LYS A 796 -1.36 74.98 43.75
N ASN A 797 -0.85 73.73 43.77
CA ASN A 797 -0.94 72.50 44.63
C ASN A 797 -1.91 72.34 45.84
N PHE A 798 -2.48 71.13 46.09
CA PHE A 798 -1.93 69.99 46.89
C PHE A 798 -2.92 68.78 47.10
N ASN A 799 -2.36 67.55 47.06
CA ASN A 799 -2.65 66.23 47.70
C ASN A 799 -4.06 65.61 47.96
N GLY A 800 -4.14 64.29 47.72
CA GLY A 800 -4.93 63.30 48.50
C GLY A 800 -5.92 62.44 47.69
N ILE A 801 -5.73 61.12 47.65
CA ILE A 801 -6.58 60.11 46.97
C ILE A 801 -7.57 59.50 47.98
N GLU A 802 -8.73 59.08 47.45
CA GLU A 802 -9.81 58.24 48.01
C GLU A 802 -10.99 58.99 48.64
N ASP A 803 -11.86 59.58 47.81
CA ASP A 803 -13.12 58.93 47.39
C ASP A 803 -13.89 59.79 46.35
N LEU A 804 -14.32 59.13 45.26
CA LEU A 804 -15.33 59.57 44.28
C LEU A 804 -15.26 61.00 43.69
N ASN A 805 -14.44 61.18 42.64
CA ASN A 805 -14.74 61.89 41.37
C ASN A 805 -13.46 62.42 40.72
N VAL A 806 -12.73 61.60 39.97
CA VAL A 806 -11.57 62.11 39.21
C VAL A 806 -12.03 62.60 37.83
N LYS A 807 -12.63 63.81 37.84
CA LYS A 807 -12.55 64.74 36.72
C LYS A 807 -11.13 65.33 36.72
N ASN A 808 -10.52 65.40 35.54
CA ASN A 808 -9.30 66.12 35.15
C ASN A 808 -8.10 65.22 34.76
N HIS A 809 -8.15 64.68 33.54
CA HIS A 809 -6.97 64.24 32.76
C HIS A 809 -6.71 65.23 31.61
N SER A 810 -5.44 65.51 31.30
CA SER A 810 -5.03 66.41 30.20
C SER A 810 -4.43 65.63 29.02
N CYS A 811 -4.88 65.92 27.80
CA CYS A 811 -4.47 65.23 26.56
C CYS A 811 -3.03 65.61 26.15
N SER A 812 -2.10 64.67 25.93
CA SER A 812 -0.68 64.99 25.63
C SER A 812 -0.40 65.52 24.21
N PHE A 813 -1.38 65.45 23.30
CA PHE A 813 -1.28 65.98 21.93
C PHE A 813 -1.91 67.37 21.78
N CYS A 814 -3.07 67.63 22.41
CA CYS A 814 -3.75 68.93 22.33
C CYS A 814 -3.85 69.71 23.66
N TRP A 815 -3.31 69.15 24.74
CA TRP A 815 -3.06 69.78 26.04
C TRP A 815 -4.29 70.39 26.75
N GLN A 816 -5.51 69.88 26.46
CA GLN A 816 -6.72 70.27 27.18
C GLN A 816 -7.08 69.31 28.31
N THR A 817 -7.53 69.88 29.43
CA THR A 817 -7.96 69.16 30.64
C THR A 817 -9.46 68.83 30.56
N ASN A 818 -9.82 67.56 30.80
CA ASN A 818 -11.15 66.94 30.57
C ASN A 818 -11.53 66.63 29.12
N GLY A 819 -10.55 66.40 28.25
CA GLY A 819 -10.78 65.75 26.96
C GLY A 819 -10.03 66.39 25.79
N CYS A 820 -9.93 65.64 24.68
CA CYS A 820 -9.25 66.09 23.46
C CYS A 820 -10.23 66.74 22.45
N ILE A 821 -9.72 67.63 21.59
CA ILE A 821 -10.46 68.18 20.42
C ILE A 821 -10.66 67.10 19.34
N GLU A 822 -11.67 67.23 18.48
CA GLU A 822 -12.08 66.15 17.56
C GLU A 822 -10.99 65.63 16.62
N ILE A 823 -10.02 66.45 16.21
CA ILE A 823 -8.90 65.97 15.38
C ILE A 823 -8.07 64.88 16.10
N CYS A 824 -7.92 65.01 17.43
CA CYS A 824 -7.25 64.02 18.29
C CYS A 824 -8.14 62.81 18.59
N LYS A 825 -9.45 62.88 18.31
CA LYS A 825 -10.40 61.75 18.35
C LYS A 825 -10.61 61.10 16.97
N LYS A 826 -10.33 61.81 15.87
CA LYS A 826 -10.65 61.42 14.49
C LYS A 826 -9.45 60.86 13.72
N ASN A 827 -8.24 61.37 13.96
CA ASN A 827 -6.98 60.89 13.36
C ASN A 827 -6.29 59.83 14.23
N PHE A 828 -6.79 59.71 15.46
CA PHE A 828 -6.41 58.69 16.43
C PHE A 828 -7.74 58.20 17.05
N ARG A 829 -8.44 57.35 16.29
CA ARG A 829 -9.63 56.58 16.71
C ARG A 829 -9.12 55.22 17.20
N ASP A 830 -9.41 54.68 18.36
CA ASP A 830 -10.60 54.84 19.19
C ASP A 830 -10.26 54.56 20.66
N PHE A 831 -10.33 55.60 21.50
CA PHE A 831 -10.69 55.41 22.91
C PHE A 831 -12.21 55.32 22.97
N GLY A 832 -12.70 54.12 22.67
CA GLY A 832 -14.12 53.81 22.76
C GLY A 832 -14.46 52.45 22.19
N ARG A 833 -13.74 51.98 21.16
CA ARG A 833 -13.94 50.67 20.52
C ARG A 833 -12.61 50.06 20.02
N CYS A 834 -12.51 48.75 20.14
CA CYS A 834 -11.34 47.96 19.81
C CYS A 834 -11.05 47.94 18.30
N HIS A 835 -9.85 48.32 17.86
CA HIS A 835 -9.49 48.33 16.43
C HIS A 835 -9.67 46.95 15.75
N ASN A 836 -9.31 45.85 16.43
CA ASN A 836 -9.34 44.51 15.85
C ASN A 836 -10.73 43.81 15.89
N CYS A 837 -11.61 44.15 16.84
CA CYS A 837 -12.90 43.43 16.98
C CYS A 837 -14.13 44.33 17.16
N GLY A 838 -13.97 45.65 17.21
CA GLY A 838 -15.08 46.61 17.33
C GLY A 838 -15.76 46.74 18.70
N ASN A 839 -15.35 45.99 19.73
CA ASN A 839 -15.95 46.04 21.09
C ASN A 839 -15.60 47.29 21.87
N LEU A 840 -16.50 47.80 22.72
CA LEU A 840 -16.28 49.02 23.48
C LEU A 840 -15.09 48.92 24.46
N ASN A 841 -14.03 49.73 24.28
CA ASN A 841 -12.91 49.85 25.23
C ASN A 841 -12.63 51.32 25.56
N ILE A 842 -12.77 51.69 26.84
CA ILE A 842 -12.80 53.09 27.31
C ILE A 842 -11.40 53.59 27.69
N ARG A 843 -10.36 52.73 27.64
CA ARG A 843 -9.03 53.04 28.20
C ARG A 843 -7.82 52.83 27.28
N LYS A 844 -7.93 52.14 26.12
CA LYS A 844 -6.82 51.89 25.17
C LYS A 844 -7.34 51.68 23.73
N ASN A 845 -6.48 51.92 22.72
CA ASN A 845 -6.76 51.75 21.27
C ASN A 845 -6.99 50.28 20.82
N VAL A 846 -6.65 49.31 21.67
CA VAL A 846 -6.95 47.89 21.49
C VAL A 846 -7.66 47.41 22.75
N CYS A 847 -8.80 46.72 22.62
CA CYS A 847 -9.47 46.06 23.74
C CYS A 847 -8.59 44.97 24.33
N ILE A 848 -8.74 44.70 25.62
CA ILE A 848 -7.91 43.70 26.32
C ILE A 848 -7.90 42.35 25.61
N VAL A 849 -9.01 41.97 24.96
CA VAL A 849 -9.16 40.75 24.15
C VAL A 849 -8.31 40.76 22.88
N CYS A 850 -8.16 41.92 22.23
CA CYS A 850 -7.35 42.03 21.03
C CYS A 850 -5.90 42.41 21.31
N GLU A 851 -5.63 43.07 22.44
CA GLU A 851 -4.28 43.27 22.98
C GLU A 851 -3.72 41.89 23.34
N TYR A 852 -4.57 41.02 23.91
CA TYR A 852 -4.30 39.60 24.14
C TYR A 852 -4.02 38.83 22.83
N LEU A 853 -4.80 39.03 21.76
CA LEU A 853 -4.55 38.39 20.46
C LEU A 853 -3.25 38.86 19.79
N GLU A 854 -2.92 40.14 19.93
CA GLU A 854 -1.68 40.72 19.38
C GLU A 854 -0.44 40.26 20.16
N MET A 855 -0.55 40.15 21.49
CA MET A 855 0.48 39.54 22.35
C MET A 855 0.65 38.05 22.02
N LEU A 856 -0.45 37.28 21.88
CA LEU A 856 -0.39 35.88 21.44
C LEU A 856 0.28 35.73 20.08
N TYR A 857 -0.03 36.59 19.12
CA TYR A 857 0.59 36.59 17.80
C TYR A 857 2.11 36.84 17.92
N LYS A 858 2.52 37.85 18.70
CA LYS A 858 3.93 38.14 18.96
C LYS A 858 4.66 37.00 19.72
N GLY A 859 3.98 36.31 20.63
CA GLY A 859 4.53 35.17 21.38
C GLY A 859 4.61 33.87 20.58
N LEU A 860 3.66 33.59 19.68
CA LEU A 860 3.68 32.43 18.77
C LEU A 860 4.78 32.52 17.70
N HIS A 861 5.26 33.73 17.39
CA HIS A 861 6.36 34.00 16.47
C HIS A 861 7.72 34.23 17.18
N CYS A 862 7.78 34.00 18.49
CA CYS A 862 8.99 34.14 19.29
C CYS A 862 9.62 32.77 19.58
N ASN A 863 10.91 32.59 19.26
CA ASN A 863 11.68 31.38 19.60
C ASN A 863 12.23 31.42 21.05
N ASP A 864 11.95 32.48 21.80
CA ASP A 864 12.37 32.63 23.19
C ASP A 864 11.23 32.23 24.13
N GLY A 865 11.36 31.05 24.74
CA GLY A 865 10.35 30.51 25.63
C GLY A 865 10.15 31.30 26.91
N GLU A 866 11.19 31.98 27.42
CA GLU A 866 11.08 32.76 28.66
C GLU A 866 10.19 34.00 28.46
N PHE A 867 10.31 34.66 27.31
CA PHE A 867 9.43 35.77 26.92
C PHE A 867 7.96 35.35 26.81
N PHE A 868 7.68 34.16 26.23
CA PHE A 868 6.31 33.65 26.12
C PHE A 868 5.69 33.34 27.50
N PHE A 869 6.47 32.79 28.43
CA PHE A 869 5.97 32.47 29.77
C PHE A 869 5.68 33.71 30.61
N ASP A 870 6.57 34.71 30.56
CA ASP A 870 6.32 36.00 31.22
C ASP A 870 5.06 36.67 30.66
N MET A 871 4.89 36.61 29.34
CA MET A 871 3.71 37.14 28.66
C MET A 871 2.42 36.46 29.13
N ILE A 872 2.35 35.12 29.11
CA ILE A 872 1.11 34.41 29.46
C ILE A 872 0.78 34.50 30.96
N ILE A 873 1.80 34.60 31.81
CA ILE A 873 1.65 34.90 33.23
C ILE A 873 1.03 36.30 33.41
N GLN A 874 1.59 37.34 32.78
CA GLN A 874 1.03 38.70 32.84
C GLN A 874 -0.42 38.77 32.30
N MET A 875 -0.71 38.06 31.21
CA MET A 875 -2.08 37.96 30.67
C MET A 875 -3.05 37.35 31.70
N SER A 876 -2.59 36.39 32.50
CA SER A 876 -3.43 35.72 33.51
C SER A 876 -3.76 36.63 34.68
N GLU A 877 -2.86 37.57 34.99
CA GLU A 877 -3.04 38.60 36.01
C GLU A 877 -4.00 39.72 35.56
N TRP A 878 -4.00 40.06 34.27
CA TRP A 878 -4.75 41.21 33.74
C TRP A 878 -6.16 40.91 33.24
N SER A 879 -6.56 39.64 33.08
CA SER A 879 -7.87 39.30 32.52
C SER A 879 -9.03 39.83 33.39
N GLU A 880 -10.09 40.38 32.78
CA GLU A 880 -11.28 40.87 33.52
C GLU A 880 -12.00 39.76 34.33
N GLU A 881 -11.81 38.51 33.93
CA GLU A 881 -12.28 37.30 34.61
C GLU A 881 -11.28 36.77 35.65
N ALA A 882 -10.17 37.49 35.91
CA ALA A 882 -9.18 37.18 36.94
C ALA A 882 -9.82 37.38 38.31
N ASN A 883 -10.56 36.37 38.76
CA ASN A 883 -10.67 36.14 40.18
C ASN A 883 -9.23 35.88 40.68
N LYS A 884 -8.76 36.55 41.75
CA LYS A 884 -7.39 36.40 42.30
C LYS A 884 -6.92 34.94 42.49
N LEU A 885 -7.88 34.01 42.46
CA LEU A 885 -7.80 32.56 42.53
C LEU A 885 -7.22 31.82 41.29
N GLN A 886 -7.11 32.47 40.13
CA GLN A 886 -6.72 31.83 38.85
C GLN A 886 -5.61 32.57 38.09
N SER A 887 -4.90 33.48 38.75
CA SER A 887 -3.67 34.06 38.23
C SER A 887 -2.55 33.03 38.29
N TRP A 888 -1.84 32.86 37.18
CA TRP A 888 -0.70 31.97 37.08
C TRP A 888 0.53 32.68 37.61
N SER A 889 1.49 31.92 38.15
CA SER A 889 2.76 32.47 38.63
C SER A 889 3.92 31.61 38.18
N TRP A 890 5.11 32.19 38.14
CA TRP A 890 6.33 31.40 38.00
C TRP A 890 6.67 30.76 39.35
N VAL A 891 6.72 29.43 39.39
CA VAL A 891 7.05 28.65 40.58
C VAL A 891 8.52 28.24 40.49
N ASP A 892 9.32 28.73 41.43
CA ASP A 892 10.70 28.29 41.57
C ASP A 892 10.73 26.77 41.88
N TYR A 893 11.33 25.99 40.98
CA TYR A 893 11.37 24.54 41.08
C TYR A 893 12.01 24.05 42.38
N SER A 894 12.92 24.83 42.97
CA SER A 894 13.57 24.49 44.25
C SER A 894 12.59 24.47 45.44
N LYS A 895 11.40 25.06 45.28
CA LYS A 895 10.33 25.09 46.29
C LYS A 895 9.38 23.91 46.22
N LEU A 896 9.56 23.03 45.22
CA LEU A 896 8.81 21.79 45.06
C LEU A 896 9.60 20.65 45.70
N LYS A 897 9.04 20.04 46.75
CA LYS A 897 9.60 18.87 47.45
C LYS A 897 8.76 17.64 47.23
N ASP A 898 9.33 16.49 47.60
CA ASP A 898 8.67 15.18 47.57
C ASP A 898 8.03 14.91 46.19
N ILE A 899 8.82 15.14 45.14
CA ILE A 899 8.39 14.99 43.76
C ILE A 899 8.29 13.48 43.44
N GLU A 900 7.06 12.99 43.34
CA GLU A 900 6.74 11.59 43.13
C GLU A 900 6.06 11.39 41.77
N TYR A 901 6.46 10.37 41.03
CA TYR A 901 5.81 10.04 39.77
C TYR A 901 4.37 9.54 40.01
N LEU A 902 3.39 10.08 39.28
CA LEU A 902 1.99 9.66 39.36
C LEU A 902 1.55 8.80 38.19
N ASP A 903 1.76 9.29 36.97
CA ASP A 903 1.24 8.65 35.77
C ASP A 903 1.99 9.09 34.50
N LYS A 904 1.84 8.34 33.40
CA LYS A 904 2.38 8.67 32.08
C LYS A 904 1.27 8.57 31.04
N GLY A 905 0.96 9.71 30.43
CA GLY A 905 0.09 9.79 29.27
C GLY A 905 0.86 9.59 27.97
N GLY A 906 0.15 9.63 26.83
CA GLY A 906 0.76 9.53 25.51
C GLY A 906 1.78 10.63 25.19
N PHE A 907 1.72 11.77 25.88
CA PHE A 907 2.44 13.01 25.52
C PHE A 907 3.24 13.62 26.68
N GLY A 908 3.32 12.94 27.83
CA GLY A 908 4.01 13.46 29.00
C GLY A 908 3.90 12.59 30.23
N THR A 909 4.54 13.05 31.30
CA THR A 909 4.51 12.44 32.62
C THR A 909 3.90 13.41 33.63
N VAL A 910 3.09 12.88 34.54
CA VAL A 910 2.47 13.65 35.61
C VAL A 910 3.13 13.24 36.92
N TRP A 911 3.52 14.23 37.71
CA TRP A 911 4.19 14.06 39.00
C TRP A 911 3.39 14.77 40.09
N LYS A 912 3.46 14.28 41.32
CA LYS A 912 2.96 14.93 42.52
C LYS A 912 4.13 15.67 43.18
N ALA A 913 3.88 16.83 43.77
CA ALA A 913 4.87 17.53 44.59
C ALA A 913 4.20 18.32 45.71
N GLU A 914 4.97 18.72 46.72
CA GLU A 914 4.58 19.65 47.77
C GLU A 914 5.21 21.04 47.52
N TRP A 915 4.40 22.10 47.46
CA TRP A 915 4.89 23.48 47.29
C TRP A 915 5.01 24.19 48.64
N ILE A 916 6.24 24.31 49.12
CA ILE A 916 6.56 24.64 50.53
C ILE A 916 6.19 26.07 50.93
N ASP A 917 6.33 27.03 50.01
CA ASP A 917 6.05 28.45 50.23
C ASP A 917 4.89 28.94 49.35
N MET A 918 3.91 28.06 49.12
CA MET A 918 2.70 28.39 48.40
C MET A 918 2.09 29.70 48.96
N PRO A 919 1.76 30.68 48.09
CA PRO A 919 1.13 31.92 48.54
C PRO A 919 -0.14 31.65 49.36
N LYS A 920 -0.40 32.50 50.36
CA LYS A 920 -1.46 32.28 51.35
C LYS A 920 -2.84 32.19 50.68
N GLU A 921 -3.06 32.91 49.59
CA GLU A 921 -4.32 32.90 48.85
C GLU A 921 -4.67 31.49 48.30
N PRO A 922 -3.89 30.87 47.39
CA PRO A 922 -4.18 29.51 46.92
C PRO A 922 -4.17 28.47 48.05
N PHE A 923 -3.31 28.63 49.07
CA PHE A 923 -3.27 27.72 50.21
C PHE A 923 -4.57 27.73 51.04
N ASP A 924 -5.08 28.91 51.41
CA ASP A 924 -6.30 29.06 52.22
C ASP A 924 -7.55 28.56 51.46
N ILE A 925 -7.56 28.65 50.13
CA ILE A 925 -8.69 28.21 49.29
C ILE A 925 -8.70 26.70 49.08
N TYR A 926 -7.53 26.10 48.85
CA TYR A 926 -7.44 24.66 48.56
C TYR A 926 -7.14 23.83 49.80
N ASN A 927 -6.79 24.47 50.91
CA ASN A 927 -6.40 23.86 52.18
C ASN A 927 -5.39 22.72 51.98
N CYS A 928 -4.46 22.91 51.03
CA CYS A 928 -3.52 21.91 50.58
C CYS A 928 -2.40 22.57 49.77
N ASN A 929 -1.15 22.24 50.07
CA ASN A 929 0.03 22.66 49.33
C ASN A 929 0.50 21.63 48.28
N GLN A 930 -0.24 20.53 48.10
CA GLN A 930 0.07 19.53 47.08
C GLN A 930 -0.32 20.02 45.69
N VAL A 931 0.58 19.84 44.73
CA VAL A 931 0.42 20.20 43.32
C VAL A 931 0.72 19.01 42.42
N ALA A 932 0.19 19.05 41.20
CA ALA A 932 0.54 18.11 40.14
C ALA A 932 1.38 18.83 39.09
N LEU A 933 2.50 18.24 38.67
CA LEU A 933 3.40 18.76 37.65
C LEU A 933 3.18 17.94 36.37
N LYS A 934 2.64 18.56 35.32
CA LYS A 934 2.55 17.95 34.00
C LYS A 934 3.80 18.32 33.20
N LYS A 935 4.72 17.37 33.03
CA LYS A 935 5.90 17.47 32.15
C LYS A 935 5.54 16.85 30.80
N LEU A 936 5.71 17.57 29.69
CA LEU A 936 5.50 16.99 28.35
C LEU A 936 6.81 16.36 27.85
N ASN A 937 6.73 15.19 27.18
CA ASN A 937 7.91 14.50 26.65
C ASN A 937 8.53 15.30 25.48
N ASP A 938 9.86 15.33 25.40
CA ASP A 938 10.63 16.02 24.36
C ASP A 938 10.27 17.50 24.20
N SER A 939 10.91 18.36 25.01
CA SER A 939 10.86 19.83 24.94
C SER A 939 11.28 20.46 23.58
N LYS A 940 11.48 19.65 22.54
CA LYS A 940 11.74 20.04 21.15
C LYS A 940 10.50 20.56 20.42
N GLU A 941 9.29 20.28 20.89
CA GLU A 941 8.03 20.84 20.34
C GLU A 941 7.37 21.84 21.30
N ILE A 942 8.13 22.87 21.72
CA ILE A 942 7.66 23.93 22.63
C ILE A 942 6.33 24.59 22.17
N LEU A 943 6.06 24.58 20.86
CA LEU A 943 4.82 25.08 20.26
C LEU A 943 3.57 24.31 20.71
N LYS A 944 3.66 22.99 20.95
CA LYS A 944 2.53 22.20 21.47
C LYS A 944 2.23 22.57 22.92
N PHE A 945 3.28 22.80 23.72
CA PHE A 945 3.17 23.31 25.09
C PHE A 945 2.51 24.70 25.12
N PHE A 946 2.95 25.62 24.25
CA PHE A 946 2.35 26.93 24.12
C PHE A 946 0.88 26.86 23.71
N ARG A 947 0.53 26.01 22.74
CA ARG A 947 -0.86 25.83 22.31
C ARG A 947 -1.75 25.35 23.45
N GLU A 948 -1.31 24.34 24.21
CA GLU A 948 -2.05 23.84 25.37
C GLU A 948 -2.27 24.95 26.41
N LEU A 949 -1.25 25.75 26.71
CA LEU A 949 -1.38 26.88 27.66
C LEU A 949 -2.36 27.95 27.15
N ILE A 950 -2.31 28.31 25.87
CA ILE A 950 -3.22 29.30 25.27
C ILE A 950 -4.67 28.82 25.36
N ILE A 951 -4.91 27.54 25.08
CA ILE A 951 -6.25 26.97 25.14
C ILE A 951 -6.74 26.90 26.59
N ASN A 952 -5.90 26.45 27.52
CA ASN A 952 -6.21 26.47 28.95
C ASN A 952 -6.57 27.88 29.40
N PHE A 953 -5.82 28.90 28.98
CA PHE A 953 -6.10 30.29 29.29
C PHE A 953 -7.48 30.73 28.77
N ARG A 954 -7.79 30.43 27.49
CA ARG A 954 -9.04 30.84 26.82
C ARG A 954 -10.27 30.12 27.34
N CYS A 955 -10.10 28.90 27.83
CA CYS A 955 -11.16 28.05 28.36
C CYS A 955 -11.20 28.05 29.91
N ARG A 956 -10.55 29.02 30.58
CA ARG A 956 -10.54 29.10 32.05
C ARG A 956 -11.97 29.20 32.58
N SER A 957 -12.33 28.24 33.43
CA SER A 957 -13.62 28.16 34.09
C SER A 957 -13.49 27.39 35.39
N LYS A 958 -14.46 27.54 36.30
CA LYS A 958 -14.53 26.73 37.53
C LYS A 958 -14.68 25.21 37.27
N TYR A 959 -15.06 24.85 36.04
CA TYR A 959 -15.22 23.46 35.56
C TYR A 959 -14.04 22.95 34.73
N VAL A 960 -12.97 23.75 34.56
CA VAL A 960 -11.73 23.33 33.90
C VAL A 960 -10.62 23.22 34.96
N LEU A 961 -9.70 22.28 34.78
CA LEU A 961 -8.63 22.00 35.72
C LEU A 961 -7.73 23.24 35.89
N PRO A 962 -7.54 23.74 37.12
CA PRO A 962 -6.89 25.03 37.31
C PRO A 962 -5.36 24.87 37.21
N ILE A 963 -4.76 25.74 36.43
CA ILE A 963 -3.32 25.99 36.41
C ILE A 963 -3.00 27.00 37.52
N LEU A 964 -2.06 26.64 38.39
CA LEU A 964 -1.55 27.49 39.47
C LEU A 964 -0.31 28.27 39.04
N GLY A 965 0.47 27.70 38.12
CA GLY A 965 1.69 28.32 37.65
C GLY A 965 2.47 27.47 36.66
N LEU A 966 3.66 27.95 36.33
CA LEU A 966 4.63 27.31 35.45
C LEU A 966 5.94 27.14 36.19
N THR A 967 6.69 26.09 35.87
CA THR A 967 8.03 25.88 36.43
C THR A 967 8.95 25.25 35.38
N LYS A 968 10.25 25.24 35.65
CA LYS A 968 11.28 24.65 34.81
C LYS A 968 12.20 23.81 35.68
N ASP A 969 12.31 22.52 35.37
CA ASP A 969 13.24 21.63 36.06
C ASP A 969 14.68 22.03 35.66
N PRO A 970 15.52 22.51 36.59
CA PRO A 970 16.86 22.98 36.25
C PRO A 970 17.82 21.85 35.86
N LYS A 971 17.47 20.58 36.14
CA LYS A 971 18.29 19.42 35.75
C LYS A 971 17.94 18.93 34.36
N THR A 972 16.64 18.79 34.06
CA THR A 972 16.20 18.28 32.75
C THR A 972 15.95 19.39 31.72
N MET A 973 15.90 20.66 32.17
CA MET A 973 15.53 21.83 31.39
C MET A 973 14.10 21.77 30.82
N GLU A 974 13.28 20.83 31.30
CA GLU A 974 11.89 20.67 30.88
C GLU A 974 10.98 21.65 31.60
N TYR A 975 10.08 22.29 30.84
CA TYR A 975 8.99 23.07 31.38
C TYR A 975 7.87 22.16 31.88
N ALA A 976 7.22 22.56 32.96
CA ALA A 976 6.09 21.83 33.53
C ALA A 976 4.95 22.78 33.90
N ILE A 977 3.72 22.34 33.64
CA ILE A 977 2.50 23.03 34.10
C ILE A 977 2.24 22.61 35.54
N VAL A 978 2.17 23.58 36.46
CA VAL A 978 1.82 23.36 37.86
C VAL A 978 0.29 23.43 37.99
N LEU A 979 -0.34 22.27 38.15
CA LEU A 979 -1.79 22.09 38.28
C LEU A 979 -2.18 21.86 39.73
N ARG A 980 -3.44 22.14 40.09
CA ARG A 980 -3.99 21.69 41.37
C ARG A 980 -4.00 20.17 41.42
N TYR A 981 -3.42 19.59 42.48
CA TYR A 981 -3.56 18.17 42.75
C TYR A 981 -5.00 17.86 43.22
N MET A 982 -5.63 16.89 42.59
CA MET A 982 -7.00 16.47 42.88
C MET A 982 -6.97 15.18 43.70
N LYS A 983 -7.24 15.29 45.00
CA LYS A 983 -7.11 14.17 45.96
C LYS A 983 -8.01 12.98 45.63
N ASN A 984 -9.18 13.23 45.06
CA ASN A 984 -10.14 12.20 44.64
C ASN A 984 -9.81 11.57 43.27
N GLY A 985 -8.69 11.96 42.64
CA GLY A 985 -8.24 11.42 41.37
C GLY A 985 -9.15 11.78 40.19
N ASN A 986 -9.21 10.88 39.21
CA ASN A 986 -10.07 11.01 38.03
C ASN A 986 -11.38 10.22 38.18
N LEU A 987 -12.35 10.49 37.31
CA LEU A 987 -13.69 9.90 37.35
C LEU A 987 -13.65 8.37 37.34
N LYS A 988 -12.75 7.77 36.56
CA LYS A 988 -12.59 6.31 36.51
C LYS A 988 -12.28 5.74 37.90
N ASN A 989 -11.23 6.24 38.55
CA ASN A 989 -10.79 5.74 39.84
C ASN A 989 -11.84 6.06 40.93
N PHE A 990 -12.47 7.24 40.85
CA PHE A 990 -13.50 7.65 41.79
C PHE A 990 -14.74 6.74 41.75
N LEU A 991 -15.24 6.39 40.57
CA LEU A 991 -16.39 5.47 40.45
C LEU A 991 -16.05 4.04 40.87
N GLN A 992 -14.81 3.59 40.65
CA GLN A 992 -14.34 2.29 41.14
C GLN A 992 -14.28 2.22 42.68
N GLN A 993 -13.89 3.32 43.33
CA GLN A 993 -13.86 3.44 44.79
C GLN A 993 -15.26 3.67 45.38
N ASN A 994 -16.18 4.24 44.61
CA ASN A 994 -17.52 4.62 45.05
C ASN A 994 -18.61 3.91 44.22
N LYS A 995 -18.62 2.57 44.25
CA LYS A 995 -19.53 1.75 43.41
C LYS A 995 -21.02 2.00 43.67
N SER A 996 -21.38 2.50 44.85
CA SER A 996 -22.77 2.68 45.31
C SER A 996 -23.27 4.13 45.27
N LEU A 997 -22.72 4.98 44.39
CA LEU A 997 -23.12 6.39 44.27
C LEU A 997 -24.61 6.56 43.91
N PRO A 998 -25.40 7.31 44.72
CA PRO A 998 -26.78 7.64 44.38
C PRO A 998 -26.89 8.43 43.07
N TRP A 999 -28.02 8.28 42.36
CA TRP A 999 -28.31 8.99 41.11
C TRP A 999 -28.24 10.51 41.22
N LYS A 1000 -28.57 11.09 42.39
CA LYS A 1000 -28.43 12.53 42.60
C LYS A 1000 -26.97 12.99 42.43
N GLU A 1001 -26.02 12.24 42.99
CA GLU A 1001 -24.59 12.54 42.89
C GLU A 1001 -24.06 12.24 41.48
N ARG A 1002 -24.54 11.15 40.85
CA ARG A 1002 -24.20 10.83 39.45
C ARG A 1002 -24.65 11.90 38.46
N LEU A 1003 -25.86 12.42 38.64
CA LEU A 1003 -26.38 13.54 37.83
C LEU A 1003 -25.59 14.82 38.10
N TRP A 1004 -25.19 15.08 39.35
CA TRP A 1004 -24.36 16.23 39.69
C TRP A 1004 -22.97 16.17 39.03
N LEU A 1005 -22.32 15.01 39.06
CA LEU A 1005 -21.09 14.75 38.32
C LEU A 1005 -21.29 15.02 36.82
N LEU A 1006 -22.34 14.45 36.23
CA LEU A 1006 -22.67 14.66 34.82
C LEU A 1006 -22.87 16.15 34.50
N THR A 1007 -23.70 16.87 35.26
CA THR A 1007 -23.93 18.31 35.04
C THR A 1007 -22.62 19.08 35.04
N SER A 1008 -21.75 18.89 36.04
CA SER A 1008 -20.50 19.63 36.10
C SER A 1008 -19.54 19.34 34.95
N PHE A 1009 -19.52 18.09 34.45
CA PHE A 1009 -18.79 17.73 33.24
C PHE A 1009 -19.38 18.43 32.00
N ILE A 1010 -20.70 18.38 31.83
CA ILE A 1010 -21.37 19.03 30.69
C ILE A 1010 -21.22 20.54 30.73
N SER A 1011 -21.33 21.20 31.90
CA SER A 1011 -21.08 22.64 32.04
C SER A 1011 -19.65 23.02 31.65
N GLY A 1012 -18.68 22.17 31.92
CA GLY A 1012 -17.30 22.37 31.47
C GLY A 1012 -17.17 22.22 29.95
N LEU A 1013 -17.83 21.22 29.36
CA LEU A 1013 -17.78 20.98 27.92
C LEU A 1013 -18.52 22.06 27.12
N GLU A 1014 -19.70 22.48 27.58
CA GLU A 1014 -20.46 23.60 27.04
C GLU A 1014 -19.59 24.86 27.04
N HIS A 1015 -18.87 25.14 28.13
CA HIS A 1015 -17.98 26.29 28.21
C HIS A 1015 -16.87 26.24 27.14
N ILE A 1016 -16.25 25.07 26.93
CA ILE A 1016 -15.24 24.90 25.87
C ILE A 1016 -15.89 25.10 24.48
N HIS A 1017 -17.07 24.52 24.26
CA HIS A 1017 -17.79 24.61 22.99
C HIS A 1017 -18.26 26.04 22.69
N SER A 1018 -18.71 26.82 23.68
CA SER A 1018 -19.11 28.22 23.51
C SER A 1018 -17.94 29.15 23.22
N LYS A 1019 -16.72 28.77 23.64
CA LYS A 1019 -15.45 29.41 23.22
C LYS A 1019 -14.98 28.97 21.82
N ARG A 1020 -15.81 28.22 21.08
CA ARG A 1020 -15.53 27.68 19.73
C ARG A 1020 -14.34 26.72 19.70
N TYR A 1021 -14.19 25.92 20.75
CA TYR A 1021 -13.21 24.83 20.82
C TYR A 1021 -13.89 23.44 20.84
N ILE A 1022 -13.13 22.41 20.49
CA ILE A 1022 -13.50 20.99 20.50
C ILE A 1022 -12.43 20.26 21.33
N HIS A 1023 -12.81 19.49 22.34
CA HIS A 1023 -11.86 18.87 23.28
C HIS A 1023 -11.06 17.72 22.65
N CYS A 1024 -11.69 16.90 21.81
CA CYS A 1024 -11.09 15.83 21.00
C CYS A 1024 -10.51 14.61 21.77
N ASP A 1025 -10.41 14.63 23.10
CA ASP A 1025 -9.87 13.51 23.90
C ASP A 1025 -10.64 13.33 25.23
N LEU A 1026 -11.96 13.26 25.13
CA LEU A 1026 -12.85 13.08 26.28
C LEU A 1026 -12.92 11.62 26.70
N HIS A 1027 -12.34 11.31 27.85
CA HIS A 1027 -12.51 10.02 28.53
C HIS A 1027 -12.40 10.21 30.05
N PRO A 1028 -12.89 9.26 30.88
CA PRO A 1028 -12.90 9.37 32.34
C PRO A 1028 -11.54 9.60 33.01
N GLY A 1029 -10.42 9.39 32.30
CA GLY A 1029 -9.07 9.68 32.78
C GLY A 1029 -8.74 11.17 32.79
N ASN A 1030 -9.34 11.94 31.90
CA ASN A 1030 -9.18 13.40 31.77
C ASN A 1030 -10.24 14.19 32.56
N LEU A 1031 -11.10 13.50 33.33
CA LEU A 1031 -12.15 14.10 34.15
C LEU A 1031 -11.76 14.04 35.62
N MET A 1032 -11.26 15.15 36.18
CA MET A 1032 -10.71 15.18 37.54
C MET A 1032 -11.78 15.51 38.57
N ILE A 1033 -11.77 14.82 39.72
CA ILE A 1033 -12.77 14.99 40.78
C ILE A 1033 -12.24 15.95 41.85
N THR A 1034 -13.00 17.01 42.11
CA THR A 1034 -12.68 17.98 43.16
C THR A 1034 -13.04 17.47 44.55
N ASP A 1035 -12.52 18.14 45.59
CA ASP A 1035 -13.00 17.97 46.96
C ASP A 1035 -14.45 18.49 47.07
N ALA A 1036 -15.26 17.85 47.92
CA ALA A 1036 -16.68 18.15 48.03
C ALA A 1036 -16.94 19.62 48.41
N TYR A 1037 -17.73 20.31 47.59
CA TYR A 1037 -18.28 21.63 47.89
C TYR A 1037 -19.77 21.46 48.17
N ASP A 1038 -20.27 21.95 49.32
CA ASP A 1038 -21.64 21.66 49.80
C ASP A 1038 -21.98 20.16 49.83
N ASN A 1039 -21.05 19.31 50.28
CA ASN A 1039 -21.16 17.85 50.35
C ASN A 1039 -21.32 17.12 48.99
N LEU A 1040 -21.06 17.78 47.85
CA LEU A 1040 -21.11 17.16 46.52
C LEU A 1040 -19.79 17.35 45.76
N ASN A 1041 -19.23 16.23 45.27
CA ASN A 1041 -18.06 16.26 44.39
C ASN A 1041 -18.47 16.62 42.96
N PHE A 1042 -17.66 17.39 42.26
CA PHE A 1042 -17.93 17.74 40.86
C PHE A 1042 -16.69 17.52 39.98
N ILE A 1043 -16.91 17.44 38.67
CA ILE A 1043 -15.89 17.16 37.66
C ILE A 1043 -15.25 18.47 37.17
N ARG A 1044 -13.94 18.45 37.01
CA ARG A 1044 -13.18 19.43 36.24
C ARG A 1044 -12.53 18.76 35.02
N LEU A 1045 -12.75 19.33 33.85
CA LEU A 1045 -12.13 18.90 32.61
C LEU A 1045 -10.64 19.23 32.60
N GLY A 1046 -9.80 18.21 32.39
CA GLY A 1046 -8.36 18.34 32.27
C GLY A 1046 -7.86 17.90 30.90
N ASP A 1047 -6.56 18.09 30.67
CA ASP A 1047 -5.84 17.75 29.44
C ASP A 1047 -6.43 18.34 28.14
N LEU A 1048 -6.15 19.63 27.93
CA LEU A 1048 -6.54 20.34 26.72
C LEU A 1048 -5.46 20.27 25.61
N GLY A 1049 -4.50 19.35 25.70
CA GLY A 1049 -3.42 19.20 24.72
C GLY A 1049 -3.91 18.85 23.31
N PHE A 1050 -5.05 18.14 23.19
CA PHE A 1050 -5.68 17.79 21.90
C PHE A 1050 -6.75 18.76 21.43
N CYS A 1051 -7.07 19.76 22.24
CA CYS A 1051 -8.17 20.65 21.97
C CYS A 1051 -7.92 21.49 20.70
N ARG A 1052 -8.94 21.67 19.86
CA ARG A 1052 -8.83 22.35 18.55
C ARG A 1052 -9.86 23.45 18.40
N SER A 1053 -9.53 24.49 17.63
CA SER A 1053 -10.52 25.48 17.22
C SER A 1053 -11.51 24.83 16.24
N VAL A 1054 -12.77 25.24 16.27
CA VAL A 1054 -13.78 24.81 15.27
C VAL A 1054 -13.37 25.25 13.85
N ASP A 1055 -12.52 26.27 13.72
CA ASP A 1055 -12.02 26.78 12.44
C ASP A 1055 -10.72 26.07 11.95
N ASP A 1056 -10.18 25.10 12.71
CA ASP A 1056 -8.93 24.39 12.34
C ASP A 1056 -9.21 23.28 11.29
N ASN A 1057 -8.98 23.56 10.01
CA ASN A 1057 -9.16 22.59 8.91
C ASN A 1057 -7.99 21.59 8.73
N LYS A 1058 -7.02 21.55 9.64
CA LYS A 1058 -5.83 20.69 9.51
C LYS A 1058 -6.11 19.28 10.05
N SER A 1059 -5.90 18.26 9.22
CA SER A 1059 -5.85 16.86 9.68
C SER A 1059 -4.56 16.66 10.47
N SER A 1060 -4.68 16.35 11.75
CA SER A 1060 -3.58 15.81 12.54
C SER A 1060 -3.97 14.42 13.02
N GLY A 1061 -2.96 13.57 13.27
CA GLY A 1061 -3.13 12.16 13.59
C GLY A 1061 -4.26 11.87 14.59
N MET A 1062 -4.91 10.73 14.41
CA MET A 1062 -6.02 10.29 15.25
C MET A 1062 -5.48 9.69 16.55
N TYR A 1063 -5.72 10.38 17.67
CA TYR A 1063 -5.35 9.94 19.02
C TYR A 1063 -6.59 9.85 19.90
N GLY A 1064 -6.56 8.96 20.89
CA GLY A 1064 -7.52 8.91 21.98
C GLY A 1064 -7.77 7.49 22.48
N VAL A 1065 -8.79 7.29 23.30
CA VAL A 1065 -9.18 5.98 23.85
C VAL A 1065 -10.35 5.41 23.04
N LEU A 1066 -10.11 4.33 22.29
CA LEU A 1066 -10.95 3.84 21.19
C LEU A 1066 -12.48 3.86 21.45
N PRO A 1067 -13.02 3.34 22.58
CA PRO A 1067 -14.47 3.38 22.85
C PRO A 1067 -15.11 4.76 22.90
N TYR A 1068 -14.34 5.80 23.20
CA TYR A 1068 -14.84 7.17 23.33
C TYR A 1068 -14.73 7.95 22.01
N ILE A 1069 -14.18 7.35 20.96
CA ILE A 1069 -13.97 7.99 19.66
C ILE A 1069 -15.20 7.80 18.78
N ALA A 1070 -15.69 8.91 18.23
CA ALA A 1070 -16.91 8.89 17.43
C ALA A 1070 -16.74 8.13 16.10
N PRO A 1071 -17.79 7.44 15.61
CA PRO A 1071 -17.73 6.64 14.38
C PRO A 1071 -17.21 7.39 13.15
N GLU A 1072 -17.58 8.66 13.00
CA GLU A 1072 -17.13 9.52 11.91
C GLU A 1072 -15.63 9.84 11.99
N ILE A 1073 -15.09 9.98 13.21
CA ILE A 1073 -13.66 10.20 13.42
C ILE A 1073 -12.89 8.94 13.05
N LEU A 1074 -13.40 7.75 13.41
CA LEU A 1074 -12.81 6.48 12.97
C LEU A 1074 -12.80 6.35 11.43
N LYS A 1075 -13.75 6.98 10.72
CA LYS A 1075 -13.78 7.08 9.25
C LYS A 1075 -12.92 8.20 8.67
N LYS A 1076 -12.18 8.92 9.51
CA LYS A 1076 -11.32 10.05 9.15
C LYS A 1076 -12.07 11.34 8.78
N ASP A 1077 -13.33 11.47 9.19
CA ASP A 1077 -14.01 12.76 9.13
C ASP A 1077 -13.41 13.72 10.19
N PRO A 1078 -13.42 15.05 9.96
CA PRO A 1078 -12.89 16.01 10.91
C PRO A 1078 -13.59 15.97 12.28
N TYR A 1079 -12.85 16.28 13.34
CA TYR A 1079 -13.43 16.50 14.66
C TYR A 1079 -14.45 17.65 14.62
N THR A 1080 -15.58 17.43 15.29
CA THR A 1080 -16.64 18.43 15.44
C THR A 1080 -17.08 18.48 16.88
N GLN A 1081 -17.84 19.51 17.28
CA GLN A 1081 -18.45 19.50 18.61
C GLN A 1081 -19.34 18.27 18.80
N ALA A 1082 -20.01 17.78 17.74
CA ALA A 1082 -20.81 16.55 17.78
C ALA A 1082 -19.98 15.28 18.02
N SER A 1083 -18.69 15.26 17.69
CA SER A 1083 -17.83 14.12 18.04
C SER A 1083 -17.51 14.07 19.53
N ASP A 1084 -17.35 15.21 20.21
CA ASP A 1084 -17.25 15.24 21.69
C ASP A 1084 -18.55 14.74 22.34
N ILE A 1085 -19.71 15.06 21.74
CA ILE A 1085 -21.02 14.60 22.24
C ILE A 1085 -21.16 13.07 22.15
N TYR A 1086 -20.53 12.41 21.19
CA TYR A 1086 -20.47 10.95 21.19
C TYR A 1086 -19.75 10.42 22.44
N SER A 1087 -18.58 11.00 22.75
CA SER A 1087 -17.81 10.67 23.95
C SER A 1087 -18.63 10.91 25.22
N VAL A 1088 -19.42 11.99 25.27
CA VAL A 1088 -20.38 12.25 26.36
C VAL A 1088 -21.32 11.08 26.55
N GLY A 1089 -21.89 10.51 25.49
CA GLY A 1089 -22.77 9.34 25.60
C GLY A 1089 -22.08 8.13 26.23
N ILE A 1090 -20.81 7.88 25.88
CA ILE A 1090 -20.03 6.78 26.47
C ILE A 1090 -19.68 7.09 27.94
N ILE A 1091 -19.35 8.34 28.27
CA ILE A 1091 -19.10 8.77 29.65
C ILE A 1091 -20.37 8.71 30.50
N MET A 1092 -21.55 9.01 29.95
CA MET A 1092 -22.83 8.80 30.61
C MET A 1092 -23.02 7.33 30.97
N TRP A 1093 -22.68 6.41 30.06
CA TRP A 1093 -22.67 4.98 30.36
C TRP A 1093 -21.70 4.63 31.49
N VAL A 1094 -20.50 5.21 31.50
CA VAL A 1094 -19.52 5.02 32.58
C VAL A 1094 -20.04 5.55 33.92
N ILE A 1095 -20.67 6.74 33.96
CA ILE A 1095 -21.28 7.28 35.19
C ILE A 1095 -22.44 6.39 35.67
N SER A 1096 -23.19 5.79 34.75
CA SER A 1096 -24.30 4.89 35.08
C SER A 1096 -23.87 3.50 35.56
N THR A 1097 -22.65 3.04 35.24
CA THR A 1097 -22.21 1.67 35.54
C THR A 1097 -21.00 1.58 36.45
N GLY A 1098 -20.12 2.59 36.43
CA GLY A 1098 -18.78 2.55 37.03
C GLY A 1098 -17.80 1.62 36.30
N LYS A 1099 -18.18 1.10 35.12
CA LYS A 1099 -17.43 0.07 34.39
C LYS A 1099 -16.56 0.64 33.27
N VAL A 1100 -15.63 -0.18 32.78
CA VAL A 1100 -14.82 0.11 31.59
C VAL A 1100 -15.59 -0.35 30.34
N PRO A 1101 -15.79 0.50 29.32
CA PRO A 1101 -16.54 0.12 28.12
C PRO A 1101 -15.77 -0.94 27.32
N PHE A 1102 -16.47 -1.98 26.86
CA PHE A 1102 -15.89 -3.10 26.09
C PHE A 1102 -14.69 -3.76 26.81
N SER A 1103 -14.74 -3.90 28.13
CA SER A 1103 -13.63 -4.43 28.94
C SER A 1103 -13.26 -5.88 28.59
N ASP A 1104 -14.16 -6.60 27.93
CA ASP A 1104 -14.04 -7.98 27.46
C ASP A 1104 -13.24 -8.14 26.16
N ARG A 1105 -12.85 -7.04 25.49
CA ARG A 1105 -12.23 -7.09 24.15
C ARG A 1105 -10.95 -6.28 24.06
N ALA A 1106 -10.10 -6.65 23.10
CA ALA A 1106 -8.95 -5.82 22.69
C ALA A 1106 -9.44 -4.50 22.07
N TYR A 1107 -8.68 -3.41 22.28
CA TYR A 1107 -8.95 -2.12 21.65
C TYR A 1107 -8.21 -2.00 20.33
N ASP A 1108 -8.63 -2.80 19.35
CA ASP A 1108 -7.98 -2.98 18.06
C ASP A 1108 -8.87 -2.55 16.88
N LEU A 1109 -8.47 -2.94 15.66
CA LEU A 1109 -9.20 -2.62 14.43
C LEU A 1109 -10.60 -3.25 14.40
N GLU A 1110 -10.82 -4.40 15.04
CA GLU A 1110 -12.10 -5.09 15.05
C GLU A 1110 -13.12 -4.30 15.87
N LEU A 1111 -12.73 -3.86 17.07
CA LEU A 1111 -13.61 -3.02 17.89
C LEU A 1111 -13.91 -1.67 17.19
N ALA A 1112 -12.93 -1.09 16.49
CA ALA A 1112 -13.13 0.14 15.72
C ALA A 1112 -14.19 -0.04 14.61
N LEU A 1113 -14.13 -1.14 13.86
CA LEU A 1113 -15.12 -1.50 12.84
C LEU A 1113 -16.50 -1.76 13.45
N ALA A 1114 -16.56 -2.44 14.60
CA ALA A 1114 -17.82 -2.68 15.31
C ALA A 1114 -18.49 -1.36 15.75
N ILE A 1115 -17.72 -0.41 16.30
CA ILE A 1115 -18.22 0.92 16.69
C ILE A 1115 -18.76 1.69 15.48
N ILE A 1116 -18.06 1.63 14.33
CA ILE A 1116 -18.51 2.18 13.04
C ILE A 1116 -19.83 1.54 12.59
N GLY A 1117 -19.97 0.23 12.79
CA GLY A 1117 -21.18 -0.56 12.54
C GLY A 1117 -22.34 -0.21 13.46
N GLY A 1118 -22.11 0.53 14.55
CA GLY A 1118 -23.13 0.94 15.51
C GLY A 1118 -23.07 0.19 16.84
N CYS A 1119 -22.06 -0.64 17.09
CA CYS A 1119 -21.86 -1.32 18.36
C CYS A 1119 -21.71 -0.31 19.51
N ARG A 1120 -22.39 -0.56 20.64
CA ARG A 1120 -22.36 0.27 21.86
C ARG A 1120 -22.31 -0.63 23.10
N PRO A 1121 -21.80 -0.14 24.24
CA PRO A 1121 -21.82 -0.89 25.49
C PRO A 1121 -23.24 -1.30 25.89
N LYS A 1122 -23.38 -2.50 26.47
CA LYS A 1122 -24.68 -3.00 26.96
C LYS A 1122 -25.19 -2.11 28.08
N ILE A 1123 -26.42 -1.61 27.95
CA ILE A 1123 -27.07 -0.77 28.95
C ILE A 1123 -27.66 -1.66 30.05
N ASN A 1124 -27.44 -1.33 31.32
CA ASN A 1124 -28.04 -2.08 32.41
C ASN A 1124 -29.54 -1.75 32.54
N GLU A 1125 -30.36 -2.77 32.79
CA GLU A 1125 -31.82 -2.66 32.92
C GLU A 1125 -32.28 -1.70 34.05
N ASP A 1126 -31.45 -1.49 35.07
CA ASP A 1126 -31.70 -0.58 36.19
C ASP A 1126 -31.31 0.87 35.91
N THR A 1127 -30.90 1.19 34.67
CA THR A 1127 -30.61 2.58 34.26
C THR A 1127 -31.92 3.31 33.97
N PRO A 1128 -32.19 4.48 34.59
CA PRO A 1128 -33.40 5.28 34.36
C PRO A 1128 -33.64 5.57 32.88
N GLN A 1129 -34.87 5.34 32.42
CA GLN A 1129 -35.22 5.39 30.99
C GLN A 1129 -34.94 6.78 30.36
N CYS A 1130 -35.24 7.87 31.05
CA CYS A 1130 -34.96 9.23 30.56
C CYS A 1130 -33.45 9.46 30.33
N TYR A 1131 -32.60 8.88 31.18
CA TYR A 1131 -31.14 8.91 31.04
C TYR A 1131 -30.68 8.09 29.83
N VAL A 1132 -31.26 6.90 29.64
CA VAL A 1132 -30.99 6.02 28.49
C VAL A 1132 -31.34 6.70 27.17
N GLU A 1133 -32.46 7.41 27.11
CA GLU A 1133 -32.89 8.12 25.90
C GLU A 1133 -31.94 9.25 25.53
N LEU A 1134 -31.51 10.06 26.50
CA LEU A 1134 -30.52 11.11 26.26
C LEU A 1134 -29.16 10.53 25.85
N MET A 1135 -28.72 9.46 26.50
CA MET A 1135 -27.49 8.75 26.15
C MET A 1135 -27.52 8.18 24.73
N LYS A 1136 -28.65 7.57 24.31
CA LYS A 1136 -28.84 7.07 22.94
C LYS A 1136 -28.88 8.20 21.90
N LYS A 1137 -29.42 9.38 22.23
CA LYS A 1137 -29.35 10.57 21.37
C LYS A 1137 -27.90 11.00 21.13
N CYS A 1138 -27.05 10.94 22.15
CA CYS A 1138 -25.62 11.22 22.02
C CYS A 1138 -24.88 10.19 21.14
N TRP A 1139 -25.35 8.94 21.08
CA TRP A 1139 -24.76 7.85 20.30
C TRP A 1139 -25.23 7.74 18.84
N LYS A 1140 -26.09 8.65 18.37
CA LYS A 1140 -26.60 8.64 17.00
C LYS A 1140 -25.46 8.58 15.98
N LYS A 1141 -25.66 7.75 14.95
CA LYS A 1141 -24.66 7.50 13.91
C LYS A 1141 -24.38 8.76 13.10
N ASP A 1142 -25.43 9.49 12.74
CA ASP A 1142 -25.33 10.81 12.12
C ASP A 1142 -24.94 11.86 13.20
N PRO A 1143 -23.81 12.56 13.06
CA PRO A 1143 -23.40 13.59 14.00
C PRO A 1143 -24.40 14.76 14.11
N SER A 1144 -25.13 15.07 13.04
CA SER A 1144 -26.11 16.17 13.02
C SER A 1144 -27.36 15.88 13.86
N GLU A 1145 -27.64 14.60 14.14
CA GLU A 1145 -28.75 14.17 15.02
C GLU A 1145 -28.39 14.25 16.51
N ARG A 1146 -27.11 14.49 16.85
CA ARG A 1146 -26.66 14.56 18.26
C ARG A 1146 -27.01 15.93 18.85
N PRO A 1147 -27.47 15.99 20.11
CA PRO A 1147 -27.80 17.26 20.75
C PRO A 1147 -26.53 18.09 21.03
N LYS A 1148 -26.66 19.42 21.10
CA LYS A 1148 -25.58 20.29 21.59
C LYS A 1148 -25.38 20.13 23.09
N ALA A 1149 -24.18 20.45 23.59
CA ALA A 1149 -23.85 20.39 25.03
C ALA A 1149 -24.82 21.20 25.89
N GLU A 1150 -25.19 22.40 25.45
CA GLU A 1150 -26.21 23.27 26.09
C GLU A 1150 -27.55 22.55 26.31
N ILE A 1151 -28.04 21.82 25.30
CA ILE A 1151 -29.31 21.08 25.37
C ILE A 1151 -29.21 19.92 26.39
N ILE A 1152 -28.06 19.25 26.45
CA ILE A 1152 -27.81 18.20 27.45
C ILE A 1152 -27.78 18.80 28.85
N GLU A 1153 -27.11 19.95 29.01
CA GLU A 1153 -27.00 20.65 30.29
C GLU A 1153 -28.37 21.04 30.85
N ASP A 1154 -29.22 21.63 30.01
CA ASP A 1154 -30.58 22.03 30.37
C ASP A 1154 -31.44 20.83 30.84
N GLU A 1155 -31.36 19.69 30.15
CA GLU A 1155 -32.13 18.50 30.49
C GLU A 1155 -31.64 17.87 31.80
N VAL A 1156 -30.33 17.76 32.02
CA VAL A 1156 -29.77 17.21 33.26
C VAL A 1156 -30.06 18.14 34.45
N ASN A 1157 -29.93 19.46 34.26
CA ASN A 1157 -30.27 20.45 35.30
C ASN A 1157 -31.76 20.38 35.69
N LYS A 1158 -32.64 20.17 34.71
CA LYS A 1158 -34.06 19.93 34.96
C LYS A 1158 -34.28 18.68 35.81
N TRP A 1159 -33.60 17.56 35.52
CA TRP A 1159 -33.69 16.34 36.34
C TRP A 1159 -33.19 16.54 37.77
N ILE A 1160 -32.09 17.26 37.96
CA ILE A 1160 -31.56 17.59 39.30
C ILE A 1160 -32.54 18.45 40.08
N ARG A 1161 -33.12 19.47 39.43
CA ARG A 1161 -34.13 20.35 40.03
C ARG A 1161 -35.38 19.56 40.43
N ASP A 1162 -35.86 18.68 39.56
CA ASP A 1162 -37.02 17.84 39.84
C ASP A 1162 -36.74 16.88 41.00
N LEU A 1163 -35.57 16.22 41.03
CA LEU A 1163 -35.16 15.35 42.14
C LEU A 1163 -35.00 16.08 43.47
N THR A 1164 -34.71 17.38 43.44
CA THR A 1164 -34.48 18.20 44.64
C THR A 1164 -35.77 18.83 45.17
N HIS A 1165 -36.72 19.18 44.29
CA HIS A 1165 -37.88 20.00 44.65
C HIS A 1165 -39.24 19.40 44.27
N LYS A 1166 -39.28 18.35 43.44
CA LYS A 1166 -40.50 17.70 42.93
C LYS A 1166 -40.32 16.17 42.91
N SER A 1167 -40.31 15.56 44.09
CA SER A 1167 -40.09 14.11 44.28
C SER A 1167 -41.07 13.23 43.49
N ASP A 1168 -42.24 13.77 43.15
CA ASP A 1168 -43.35 13.02 42.54
C ASP A 1168 -43.39 13.17 41.01
N SER A 1169 -42.42 13.87 40.39
CA SER A 1169 -42.34 13.92 38.93
C SER A 1169 -41.97 12.55 38.36
N GLU A 1170 -42.43 12.26 37.14
CA GLU A 1170 -42.16 10.99 36.45
C GLU A 1170 -40.65 10.65 36.43
N ASN A 1171 -39.81 11.62 36.06
CA ASN A 1171 -38.36 11.44 36.04
C ASN A 1171 -37.78 11.23 37.45
N SER A 1172 -38.22 11.99 38.46
CA SER A 1172 -37.75 11.83 39.85
C SER A 1172 -38.02 10.42 40.37
N LEU A 1173 -39.21 9.86 40.08
CA LEU A 1173 -39.58 8.50 40.46
C LEU A 1173 -38.69 7.44 39.79
N LEU A 1174 -38.35 7.62 38.51
CA LEU A 1174 -37.44 6.71 37.79
C LEU A 1174 -36.04 6.66 38.45
N PHE A 1175 -35.46 7.82 38.77
CA PHE A 1175 -34.16 7.91 39.43
C PHE A 1175 -34.19 7.37 40.87
N LEU A 1176 -35.27 7.62 41.63
CA LEU A 1176 -35.44 7.08 42.98
C LEU A 1176 -35.61 5.56 42.98
N LYS A 1177 -36.35 4.99 42.02
CA LYS A 1177 -36.48 3.54 41.84
C LYS A 1177 -35.13 2.90 41.50
N ALA A 1178 -34.38 3.47 40.58
CA ALA A 1178 -33.05 2.98 40.23
C ALA A 1178 -32.07 3.01 41.43
N ASN A 1179 -32.16 4.01 42.31
CA ASN A 1179 -31.41 4.02 43.58
C ASN A 1179 -31.73 2.83 44.49
N GLN A 1180 -33.01 2.42 44.55
CA GLN A 1180 -33.41 1.27 45.34
C GLN A 1180 -32.88 -0.04 44.74
N GLU A 1181 -32.90 -0.17 43.42
CA GLU A 1181 -32.38 -1.34 42.70
C GLU A 1181 -30.86 -1.48 42.84
N MET A 1182 -30.10 -0.38 42.73
CA MET A 1182 -28.65 -0.39 42.98
C MET A 1182 -28.29 -0.82 44.41
N LYS A 1183 -29.10 -0.42 45.40
CA LYS A 1183 -28.90 -0.86 46.80
C LYS A 1183 -29.14 -2.36 46.99
N LYS A 1184 -30.04 -2.98 46.21
CA LYS A 1184 -30.31 -4.43 46.27
C LYS A 1184 -29.16 -5.26 45.69
N LYS A 1185 -28.60 -4.84 44.54
CA LYS A 1185 -27.48 -5.56 43.88
C LYS A 1185 -26.17 -5.53 44.67
N ASN A 1186 -25.91 -4.49 45.47
CA ASN A 1186 -24.71 -4.43 46.32
C ASN A 1186 -24.68 -5.49 47.44
N PHE A 1187 -25.79 -6.17 47.74
CA PHE A 1187 -25.84 -7.30 48.68
C PHE A 1187 -25.44 -8.65 48.04
N GLU A 1188 -25.39 -8.75 46.71
CA GLU A 1188 -25.03 -9.97 45.98
C GLU A 1188 -23.65 -9.78 45.30
N SER A 1189 -22.59 -10.24 45.99
CA SER A 1189 -21.26 -10.64 45.49
C SER A 1189 -20.65 -9.87 44.30
N SER A 1190 -19.59 -9.10 44.58
CA SER A 1190 -18.73 -8.45 43.58
C SER A 1190 -17.82 -9.45 42.84
N SER A 1191 -18.19 -9.83 41.60
CA SER A 1191 -17.22 -10.41 40.66
C SER A 1191 -16.23 -9.31 40.22
N VAL A 1192 -14.94 -9.56 40.35
CA VAL A 1192 -13.89 -8.67 39.83
C VAL A 1192 -13.97 -8.68 38.30
N GLU A 1193 -14.18 -7.51 37.70
CA GLU A 1193 -14.28 -7.36 36.24
C GLU A 1193 -12.86 -7.47 35.65
N THR A 1194 -12.59 -8.56 34.93
CA THR A 1194 -11.30 -8.80 34.26
C THR A 1194 -11.23 -7.93 33.00
N ILE A 1195 -10.24 -7.04 32.94
CA ILE A 1195 -10.01 -6.18 31.77
C ILE A 1195 -9.09 -6.93 30.81
N HIS A 1196 -9.48 -7.04 29.54
CA HIS A 1196 -8.65 -7.61 28.48
C HIS A 1196 -7.28 -6.88 28.44
N PRO A 1197 -6.14 -7.59 28.38
CA PRO A 1197 -4.81 -6.96 28.47
C PRO A 1197 -4.55 -5.91 27.38
N ASP A 1198 -5.14 -6.09 26.20
CA ASP A 1198 -5.03 -5.16 25.07
C ASP A 1198 -6.10 -4.05 25.04
N ALA A 1199 -6.94 -3.93 26.08
CA ALA A 1199 -7.84 -2.79 26.24
C ALA A 1199 -7.07 -1.57 26.75
N SER A 1200 -6.46 -0.81 25.84
CA SER A 1200 -5.66 0.38 26.20
C SER A 1200 -6.52 1.48 26.83
N LEU A 1201 -6.31 1.74 28.12
CA LEU A 1201 -7.08 2.75 28.88
C LEU A 1201 -6.46 4.16 28.86
N ILE A 1202 -5.39 4.33 28.09
CA ILE A 1202 -4.69 5.60 27.86
C ILE A 1202 -4.75 5.96 26.37
N SER A 1203 -4.77 7.26 26.08
CA SER A 1203 -4.82 7.79 24.72
C SER A 1203 -3.59 7.37 23.90
N LYS A 1204 -3.82 6.75 22.74
CA LYS A 1204 -2.77 6.26 21.82
C LYS A 1204 -3.15 6.58 20.36
N PRO A 1205 -2.20 6.50 19.41
CA PRO A 1205 -2.54 6.51 17.98
C PRO A 1205 -3.57 5.43 17.68
N LEU A 1206 -4.64 5.78 16.98
CA LEU A 1206 -5.71 4.84 16.62
C LEU A 1206 -5.28 3.95 15.45
N PRO A 1207 -5.76 2.69 15.37
CA PRO A 1207 -5.43 1.77 14.29
C PRO A 1207 -5.92 2.31 12.93
N LEU A 1208 -5.02 2.29 11.94
CA LEU A 1208 -5.29 2.80 10.59
C LEU A 1208 -6.25 1.86 9.85
N LEU A 1209 -7.46 2.35 9.53
CA LEU A 1209 -8.35 1.65 8.59
C LEU A 1209 -7.77 1.69 7.17
N PRO A 1210 -7.71 0.55 6.46
CA PRO A 1210 -7.31 0.53 5.06
C PRO A 1210 -8.33 1.27 4.19
N PRO A 1211 -7.91 1.98 3.14
CA PRO A 1211 -8.83 2.66 2.23
C PRO A 1211 -9.49 1.63 1.32
N THR A 1212 -10.70 1.18 1.65
CA THR A 1212 -11.54 0.37 0.75
C THR A 1212 -12.88 1.06 0.49
N PRO A 1213 -13.31 1.21 -0.78
CA PRO A 1213 -14.63 1.74 -1.12
C PRO A 1213 -15.69 0.63 -1.02
N SER A 1214 -16.03 0.17 0.19
CA SER A 1214 -17.23 -0.67 0.45
C SER A 1214 -17.40 -1.05 1.93
N LEU A 1215 -17.46 -0.07 2.83
CA LEU A 1215 -17.85 -0.31 4.23
C LEU A 1215 -19.38 -0.34 4.44
N GLN A 1216 -20.19 -0.35 3.36
CA GLN A 1216 -21.65 -0.39 3.46
C GLN A 1216 -22.25 -1.79 3.71
N ASN A 1217 -21.48 -2.87 3.58
CA ASN A 1217 -22.01 -4.26 3.66
C ASN A 1217 -21.52 -5.12 4.84
N TYR A 1218 -20.78 -4.59 5.81
CA TYR A 1218 -20.49 -5.32 7.05
C TYR A 1218 -21.55 -5.01 8.12
N SER A 1219 -22.66 -5.75 8.13
CA SER A 1219 -23.52 -5.86 9.31
C SER A 1219 -23.04 -7.05 10.16
N LEU A 1220 -22.09 -6.81 11.06
CA LEU A 1220 -21.84 -7.73 12.16
C LEU A 1220 -22.98 -7.55 13.17
N ASP A 1221 -23.93 -8.47 13.17
CA ASP A 1221 -25.04 -8.48 14.13
C ASP A 1221 -24.50 -8.88 15.51
N CYS A 1222 -24.11 -7.86 16.27
CA CYS A 1222 -23.45 -8.00 17.58
C CYS A 1222 -24.35 -8.61 18.67
N ASN A 1223 -25.61 -8.91 18.37
CA ASN A 1223 -26.57 -9.46 19.32
C ASN A 1223 -26.62 -11.01 19.36
N ASN A 1224 -25.92 -11.70 18.45
CA ASN A 1224 -26.08 -13.14 18.25
C ASN A 1224 -24.80 -13.98 18.39
N ILE A 1225 -23.75 -13.44 19.02
CA ILE A 1225 -22.55 -14.23 19.24
C ILE A 1225 -22.25 -14.37 20.74
N ASP A 1226 -22.44 -15.58 21.23
CA ASP A 1226 -22.07 -16.02 22.58
C ASP A 1226 -20.59 -16.41 22.56
N TRP A 1227 -19.73 -15.57 23.14
CA TRP A 1227 -18.27 -15.69 23.08
C TRP A 1227 -17.64 -16.23 24.37
N ASN A 1228 -18.32 -17.15 25.05
CA ASN A 1228 -17.76 -17.86 26.21
C ASN A 1228 -16.92 -19.11 25.87
N GLU A 1229 -16.52 -19.31 24.61
CA GLU A 1229 -15.65 -20.42 24.21
C GLU A 1229 -14.51 -19.97 23.28
N SER A 1230 -13.38 -19.53 23.87
CA SER A 1230 -11.99 -19.95 23.54
C SER A 1230 -10.97 -19.09 24.27
#